data_AF-A0A9P1DK70-F1
#
_entry.id   AF-A0A9P1DK70-F1
#
_cell.length_a   1.000
_cell.length_b   1.000
_cell.length_c   1.000
_cell.angle_alpha   90.00
_cell.angle_beta   90.00
_cell.angle_gamma   90.00
#
_symmetry.space_group_name_H-M   'P 1'
#
loop_
_entity.id
_entity.type
_entity.pdbx_description
1 polymer ?
#
loop_
_entity_poly.entity_id
_entity_poly.type
_entity_poly.pdbx_seq_one_letter_code
_entity_poly.pdbx_strand_id
1 'polypeptide(L)'
;MPAANNEDEQLLANKSHCFDCSKVAVDHLDECTSDVTVKVSEQFALHWLKDEADDEEVVRVMTQLLTARPELEAPLLTAISASQVFKRSTQRQSTWPSFDPKTIPRIEFEEYISELPRLRFATSRYFVGEEEQKFEIEVTRSGPLHAESRVVLHTNDLSAKANVNYVEQRKMLVFKPGTDSVTVSIDLIASDEWSPTLEFEVILDPSTTSNAELDAYGRSARVKIDDKDAFPSNVVDVRKLAKSLSWEHFRQALENAPLLILMGEYLKLNFRNDTVRRGTIKMLMAAECHHLYGILRLFLSVLLVDKVFKSGEELSPDPPQSVVEFLHSRPGMLVAVMCGMLLPFAVLHYLDYISLTWRVGGASRAQLLSALVRRLLHYDVSSRIDIKQGAEIMAMTKDVEDIVQNGYMGVLEIISHLQNLATVLAYQIISRLILQEPISPWSIAPLAVHPTVLALFGICRRKTTIHVQQAENAERASLVSQMQSVTLNNTIIRNLGGVAKAIDQFEKGIAAFNGSLINTLQVMKNNMYFANWMGLVMLAAYTLVGGLEVIDGKMRMGIFLADITLFTQINVTWSLICSKSVEINSILPGLERVVILMNLPTDLPDRRKLLRHLISASKGMRSIMEEKSETSKLKLDDMPLFLK
;
A
#
# COMPACT_ATOMS: atom_id res chain seq x y z
N MET A 1 29.81 -60.20 -2.06
CA MET A 1 31.16 -59.92 -1.51
C MET A 1 31.67 -58.64 -2.15
N PRO A 2 32.32 -57.72 -1.43
CA PRO A 2 32.06 -57.32 -0.04
C PRO A 2 32.22 -55.78 0.19
N ALA A 3 31.87 -55.33 1.41
CA ALA A 3 32.60 -54.37 2.29
C ALA A 3 32.88 -52.91 1.83
N ALA A 4 32.90 -51.87 2.66
CA ALA A 4 32.61 -51.70 4.09
C ALA A 4 32.62 -50.20 4.47
N ASN A 5 31.83 -49.87 5.48
CA ASN A 5 32.05 -49.01 6.66
C ASN A 5 32.64 -47.58 6.58
N ASN A 6 31.86 -46.70 7.23
CA ASN A 6 32.18 -45.70 8.27
C ASN A 6 33.43 -44.81 8.11
N GLU A 7 33.25 -43.50 8.24
CA GLU A 7 33.51 -42.76 9.49
C GLU A 7 33.24 -41.24 9.30
N ASP A 8 32.95 -40.58 10.42
CA ASP A 8 33.10 -39.15 10.69
C ASP A 8 32.09 -38.13 10.15
N GLU A 9 31.01 -37.95 10.91
CA GLU A 9 30.55 -36.60 11.25
C GLU A 9 30.01 -36.54 12.70
N GLN A 10 30.94 -36.57 13.66
CA GLN A 10 30.74 -36.01 14.99
C GLN A 10 31.34 -34.60 14.98
N LEU A 11 30.52 -33.56 15.21
CA LEU A 11 30.85 -32.49 16.17
C LEU A 11 29.67 -31.53 16.37
N LEU A 12 29.26 -31.44 17.66
CA LEU A 12 28.47 -30.39 18.34
C LEU A 12 26.93 -30.51 18.20
N ALA A 13 26.20 -31.29 19.02
CA ALA A 13 26.00 -31.27 20.48
C ALA A 13 25.18 -30.09 21.05
N ASN A 14 24.04 -30.46 21.66
CA ASN A 14 23.22 -29.80 22.71
C ASN A 14 22.27 -28.65 22.29
N LYS A 15 20.96 -28.61 22.58
CA LYS A 15 20.03 -29.38 23.45
C LYS A 15 18.60 -29.24 22.90
N SER A 16 17.80 -30.31 22.87
CA SER A 16 16.33 -30.21 23.00
C SER A 16 15.77 -31.46 23.65
N HIS A 17 15.10 -31.26 24.79
CA HIS A 17 14.43 -32.28 25.60
C HIS A 17 13.04 -32.65 25.07
N CYS A 18 12.55 -33.81 25.54
CA CYS A 18 11.26 -34.49 25.37
C CYS A 18 11.21 -35.44 24.15
N PHE A 19 11.47 -36.75 24.26
CA PHE A 19 10.79 -37.82 25.04
C PHE A 19 9.26 -37.69 25.00
N ASP A 20 8.44 -38.70 24.72
CA ASP A 20 8.53 -40.03 24.10
C ASP A 20 7.06 -40.51 23.90
N CYS A 21 6.87 -41.52 23.05
CA CYS A 21 5.80 -42.53 22.96
C CYS A 21 4.44 -42.34 23.67
N SER A 22 3.29 -42.79 23.17
CA SER A 22 2.94 -43.70 22.08
C SER A 22 1.42 -43.73 21.94
N LYS A 23 0.94 -44.19 20.79
CA LYS A 23 -0.39 -44.77 20.56
C LYS A 23 -0.97 -45.49 21.78
N VAL A 24 -2.16 -45.10 22.22
CA VAL A 24 -3.11 -45.96 22.94
C VAL A 24 -4.53 -45.65 22.45
N ALA A 25 -5.18 -46.73 22.00
CA ALA A 25 -6.60 -47.00 21.83
C ALA A 25 -7.60 -45.84 21.98
N VAL A 26 -8.16 -45.45 20.84
CA VAL A 26 -9.58 -45.12 20.67
C VAL A 26 -10.37 -46.37 21.09
N ASP A 27 -11.26 -46.26 22.10
CA ASP A 27 -12.47 -47.10 22.32
C ASP A 27 -13.11 -46.96 23.72
N HIS A 28 -12.66 -46.09 24.63
CA HIS A 28 -13.31 -45.95 25.95
C HIS A 28 -13.40 -44.50 26.49
N LEU A 29 -14.12 -43.60 25.81
CA LEU A 29 -14.43 -42.27 26.37
C LEU A 29 -15.83 -41.70 26.03
N ASP A 30 -16.76 -42.51 25.54
CA ASP A 30 -18.07 -42.04 25.06
C ASP A 30 -19.21 -41.96 26.11
N GLU A 31 -18.94 -42.10 27.41
CA GLU A 31 -20.02 -42.10 28.43
C GLU A 31 -19.91 -41.04 29.55
N CYS A 32 -18.98 -40.08 29.51
CA CYS A 32 -18.81 -39.10 30.61
C CYS A 32 -18.69 -37.62 30.21
N THR A 33 -18.86 -37.23 28.95
CA THR A 33 -18.67 -35.82 28.50
C THR A 33 -19.96 -35.08 28.10
N SER A 34 -21.11 -35.77 28.02
CA SER A 34 -22.40 -35.14 27.70
C SER A 34 -22.91 -34.22 28.82
N ASP A 35 -22.75 -34.60 30.09
CA ASP A 35 -23.27 -33.82 31.22
C ASP A 35 -22.47 -32.53 31.52
N VAL A 36 -21.19 -32.48 31.17
CA VAL A 36 -20.33 -31.31 31.40
C VAL A 36 -20.55 -30.24 30.34
N THR A 37 -20.81 -30.65 29.09
CA THR A 37 -21.02 -29.74 27.96
C THR A 37 -22.39 -29.05 27.99
N VAL A 38 -23.43 -29.73 28.50
CA VAL A 38 -24.77 -29.14 28.70
C VAL A 38 -24.77 -28.10 29.83
N LYS A 39 -24.06 -28.34 30.94
CA LYS A 39 -24.00 -27.38 32.06
C LYS A 39 -23.27 -26.08 31.71
N VAL A 40 -22.28 -26.14 30.83
CA VAL A 40 -21.53 -24.95 30.36
C VAL A 40 -22.37 -24.12 29.38
N SER A 41 -23.22 -24.75 28.56
CA SER A 41 -24.10 -24.02 27.63
C SER A 41 -25.26 -23.31 28.34
N GLU A 42 -25.81 -23.89 29.40
CA GLU A 42 -26.83 -23.24 30.25
C GLU A 42 -26.27 -22.00 30.96
N GLN A 43 -25.06 -22.10 31.50
CA GLN A 43 -24.41 -20.96 32.18
C GLN A 43 -24.08 -19.82 31.22
N PHE A 44 -23.69 -20.15 29.98
CA PHE A 44 -23.45 -19.14 28.94
C PHE A 44 -24.73 -18.45 28.49
N ALA A 45 -25.81 -19.20 28.24
CA ALA A 45 -27.11 -18.63 27.89
C ALA A 45 -27.66 -17.73 29.00
N LEU A 46 -27.49 -18.13 30.27
CA LEU A 46 -27.85 -17.33 31.43
C LEU A 46 -27.00 -16.06 31.57
N HIS A 47 -25.70 -16.13 31.26
CA HIS A 47 -24.82 -14.96 31.28
C HIS A 47 -25.21 -13.95 30.20
N TRP A 48 -25.48 -14.42 28.98
CA TRP A 48 -25.93 -13.56 27.87
C TRP A 48 -27.28 -12.89 28.17
N LEU A 49 -28.27 -13.65 28.66
CA LEU A 49 -29.60 -13.14 29.04
C LEU A 49 -29.57 -12.11 30.18
N LYS A 50 -28.53 -12.11 31.02
CA LYS A 50 -28.46 -11.29 32.23
C LYS A 50 -27.65 -10.02 32.05
N ASP A 51 -26.52 -10.11 31.34
CA ASP A 51 -25.49 -9.08 31.37
C ASP A 51 -25.15 -8.50 29.96
N GLU A 52 -25.56 -9.14 28.85
CA GLU A 52 -25.19 -8.72 27.49
C GLU A 52 -26.36 -8.39 26.54
N ALA A 53 -27.56 -8.93 26.74
CA ALA A 53 -28.69 -8.75 25.82
C ALA A 53 -29.57 -7.54 26.16
N ASP A 54 -30.00 -6.78 25.15
CA ASP A 54 -30.99 -5.69 25.30
C ASP A 54 -32.42 -6.24 25.49
N ASP A 55 -33.27 -5.50 26.21
CA ASP A 55 -34.64 -5.90 26.57
C ASP A 55 -35.49 -6.35 25.36
N GLU A 56 -35.30 -5.70 24.20
CA GLU A 56 -36.04 -6.00 22.97
C GLU A 56 -35.58 -7.32 22.32
N GLU A 57 -34.29 -7.66 22.44
CA GLU A 57 -33.72 -8.91 21.95
C GLU A 57 -34.17 -10.09 22.82
N VAL A 58 -34.21 -9.90 24.14
CA VAL A 58 -34.70 -10.89 25.10
C VAL A 58 -36.18 -11.20 24.83
N VAL A 59 -37.02 -10.18 24.63
CA VAL A 59 -38.45 -10.36 24.29
C VAL A 59 -38.61 -11.09 22.96
N ARG A 60 -37.78 -10.78 21.95
CA ARG A 60 -37.84 -11.46 20.65
C ARG A 60 -37.49 -12.94 20.77
N VAL A 61 -36.43 -13.27 21.51
CA VAL A 61 -36.00 -14.66 21.74
C VAL A 61 -37.06 -15.44 22.51
N MET A 62 -37.62 -14.86 23.57
CA MET A 62 -38.68 -15.50 24.36
C MET A 62 -39.97 -15.71 23.56
N THR A 63 -40.33 -14.74 22.71
CA THR A 63 -41.50 -14.86 21.82
C THR A 63 -41.29 -15.97 20.79
N GLN A 64 -40.10 -16.02 20.18
CA GLN A 64 -39.75 -17.09 19.22
C GLN A 64 -39.75 -18.48 19.88
N LEU A 65 -39.26 -18.57 21.11
CA LEU A 65 -39.24 -19.82 21.88
C LEU A 65 -40.65 -20.31 22.22
N LEU A 66 -41.54 -19.41 22.64
CA LEU A 66 -42.95 -19.71 22.92
C LEU A 66 -43.73 -20.07 21.65
N THR A 67 -43.43 -19.43 20.51
CA THR A 67 -44.03 -19.83 19.22
C THR A 67 -43.55 -21.19 18.73
N ALA A 68 -42.30 -21.57 19.03
CA ALA A 68 -41.74 -22.87 18.64
C ALA A 68 -42.18 -24.02 19.56
N ARG A 69 -42.51 -23.72 20.83
CA ARG A 69 -42.98 -24.69 21.83
C ARG A 69 -44.10 -24.10 22.71
N PRO A 70 -45.36 -24.13 22.24
CA PRO A 70 -46.49 -23.54 22.96
C PRO A 70 -46.81 -24.26 24.29
N GLU A 71 -46.38 -25.51 24.45
CA GLU A 71 -46.57 -26.30 25.68
C GLU A 71 -45.79 -25.75 26.90
N LEU A 72 -44.80 -24.88 26.66
CA LEU A 72 -43.97 -24.28 27.72
C LEU A 72 -44.63 -23.07 28.42
N GLU A 73 -45.71 -22.51 27.85
CA GLU A 73 -46.37 -21.31 28.37
C GLU A 73 -46.96 -21.51 29.77
N ALA A 74 -47.70 -22.60 29.97
CA ALA A 74 -48.31 -22.94 31.27
C ALA A 74 -47.26 -23.19 32.38
N PRO A 75 -46.21 -24.02 32.18
CA PRO A 75 -45.16 -24.20 33.20
C PRO A 75 -44.34 -22.93 33.46
N LEU A 76 -44.08 -22.08 32.45
CA LEU A 76 -43.37 -20.80 32.64
C LEU A 76 -44.19 -19.82 33.49
N LEU A 77 -45.48 -19.66 33.22
CA LEU A 77 -46.37 -18.81 34.03
C LEU A 77 -46.50 -19.34 35.47
N THR A 78 -46.46 -20.66 35.65
CA THR A 78 -46.47 -21.30 36.98
C THR A 78 -45.14 -21.11 37.73
N ALA A 79 -44.00 -21.16 37.03
CA ALA A 79 -42.68 -20.90 37.60
C ALA A 79 -42.46 -19.40 37.93
N ILE A 80 -42.99 -18.50 37.12
CA ILE A 80 -42.94 -17.03 37.34
C ILE A 80 -43.81 -16.65 38.54
N SER A 81 -44.98 -17.26 38.70
CA SER A 81 -45.82 -17.07 39.89
C SER A 81 -45.23 -17.71 41.15
N ALA A 82 -44.54 -18.85 41.03
CA ALA A 82 -43.81 -19.48 42.14
C ALA A 82 -42.56 -18.69 42.59
N SER A 83 -41.88 -18.00 41.68
CA SER A 83 -40.69 -17.20 41.98
C SER A 83 -40.98 -15.85 42.65
N GLN A 84 -42.24 -15.39 42.66
CA GLN A 84 -42.65 -14.24 43.50
C GLN A 84 -42.58 -14.52 45.01
N VAL A 85 -42.39 -15.78 45.43
CA VAL A 85 -42.30 -16.16 46.85
C VAL A 85 -40.88 -15.96 47.43
N PHE A 86 -39.85 -15.74 46.62
CA PHE A 86 -38.48 -15.43 47.11
C PHE A 86 -38.23 -13.91 47.20
N LYS A 87 -39.19 -13.17 47.78
CA LYS A 87 -38.96 -11.84 48.36
C LYS A 87 -38.85 -11.97 49.88
N ARG A 88 -37.73 -12.47 50.40
CA ARG A 88 -37.23 -12.11 51.74
C ARG A 88 -35.84 -12.69 52.00
N SER A 89 -35.00 -11.86 52.61
CA SER A 89 -33.65 -12.14 53.12
C SER A 89 -32.49 -12.10 52.10
N THR A 90 -32.32 -10.96 51.45
CA THR A 90 -30.98 -10.34 51.40
C THR A 90 -31.17 -8.84 51.39
N GLN A 91 -31.50 -8.33 52.58
CA GLN A 91 -31.10 -6.99 52.98
C GLN A 91 -29.57 -7.02 53.04
N ARG A 92 -28.91 -6.96 51.87
CA ARG A 92 -27.56 -6.43 51.81
C ARG A 92 -27.75 -4.96 52.13
N GLN A 93 -27.57 -4.62 53.41
CA GLN A 93 -27.14 -3.30 53.81
C GLN A 93 -26.04 -2.92 52.82
N SER A 94 -26.36 -2.03 51.91
CA SER A 94 -25.34 -1.25 51.26
C SER A 94 -24.68 -0.46 52.39
N THR A 95 -23.54 -0.93 52.87
CA THR A 95 -22.62 -0.10 53.62
C THR A 95 -21.95 0.89 52.65
N TRP A 96 -22.78 1.67 51.97
CA TRP A 96 -22.42 3.03 51.64
C TRP A 96 -22.91 3.83 52.85
N PRO A 97 -22.03 4.53 53.59
CA PRO A 97 -22.49 5.45 54.61
C PRO A 97 -23.50 6.38 53.96
N SER A 98 -24.63 6.62 54.63
CA SER A 98 -25.57 7.66 54.21
C SER A 98 -24.77 8.96 54.09
N PHE A 99 -24.57 9.44 52.86
CA PHE A 99 -23.97 10.73 52.62
C PHE A 99 -24.96 11.78 53.14
N ASP A 100 -24.73 12.26 54.35
CA ASP A 100 -25.38 13.46 54.84
C ASP A 100 -24.77 14.63 54.05
N PRO A 101 -25.55 15.37 53.23
CA PRO A 101 -25.03 16.47 52.41
C PRO A 101 -24.38 17.58 53.25
N LYS A 102 -24.51 17.53 54.59
CA LYS A 102 -23.85 18.43 55.55
C LYS A 102 -22.48 17.96 56.05
N THR A 103 -22.04 16.74 55.69
CA THR A 103 -20.78 16.12 56.17
C THR A 103 -19.75 15.88 55.08
N ILE A 104 -19.94 16.43 53.88
CA ILE A 104 -18.82 16.63 52.96
C ILE A 104 -17.88 17.58 53.70
N PRO A 105 -16.65 17.20 54.09
CA PRO A 105 -15.69 18.20 54.52
C PRO A 105 -15.69 19.21 53.40
N ARG A 106 -15.98 20.47 53.72
CA ARG A 106 -15.76 21.54 52.78
C ARG A 106 -14.27 21.44 52.50
N ILE A 107 -13.91 20.73 51.42
CA ILE A 107 -12.59 20.82 50.84
C ILE A 107 -12.64 22.26 50.38
N GLU A 108 -12.20 23.15 51.27
CA GLU A 108 -11.59 24.38 50.86
C GLU A 108 -10.46 23.87 49.96
N PHE A 109 -10.78 23.72 48.67
CA PHE A 109 -9.79 23.94 47.67
C PHE A 109 -9.29 25.34 48.05
N GLU A 110 -8.17 25.38 48.77
CA GLU A 110 -7.27 26.52 48.64
C GLU A 110 -7.10 26.62 47.14
N GLU A 111 -7.88 27.52 46.58
CA GLU A 111 -7.87 27.86 45.19
C GLU A 111 -6.43 28.32 45.00
N TYR A 112 -5.57 27.44 44.53
CA TYR A 112 -4.19 27.79 44.24
C TYR A 112 -4.30 28.72 43.03
N ILE A 113 -4.56 30.00 43.33
CA ILE A 113 -4.60 31.07 42.36
C ILE A 113 -3.14 31.21 41.94
N SER A 114 -2.79 30.49 40.88
CA SER A 114 -1.55 30.72 40.15
C SER A 114 -1.38 32.22 39.99
N GLU A 115 -0.31 32.78 40.55
CA GLU A 115 -0.02 34.22 40.48
C GLU A 115 0.13 34.69 39.03
N LEU A 116 0.53 33.77 38.16
CA LEU A 116 0.67 33.98 36.72
C LEU A 116 -0.50 33.38 35.93
N PRO A 117 -0.95 34.04 34.86
CA PRO A 117 -1.96 33.47 33.97
C PRO A 117 -1.39 32.31 33.15
N ARG A 118 -2.22 31.30 32.88
CA ARG A 118 -1.89 30.14 32.05
C ARG A 118 -2.34 30.35 30.61
N LEU A 119 -1.43 30.14 29.66
CA LEU A 119 -1.72 30.20 28.22
C LEU A 119 -1.87 28.79 27.65
N ARG A 120 -2.92 28.59 26.87
CA ARG A 120 -3.20 27.33 26.16
C ARG A 120 -3.92 27.56 24.84
N PHE A 121 -3.74 26.67 23.88
CA PHE A 121 -4.64 26.61 22.72
C PHE A 121 -6.07 26.29 23.15
N ALA A 122 -7.06 26.84 22.44
CA ALA A 122 -8.47 26.57 22.71
C ALA A 122 -8.83 25.08 22.53
N THR A 123 -8.14 24.39 21.62
CA THR A 123 -8.19 22.94 21.44
C THR A 123 -6.80 22.40 21.11
N SER A 124 -6.51 21.16 21.49
CA SER A 124 -5.26 20.48 21.17
C SER A 124 -5.24 19.91 19.74
N ARG A 125 -6.40 19.80 19.08
CA ARG A 125 -6.53 19.25 17.73
C ARG A 125 -7.46 20.11 16.88
N TYR A 126 -6.95 20.54 15.74
CA TYR A 126 -7.71 21.24 14.69
C TYR A 126 -7.85 20.34 13.47
N PHE A 127 -9.02 20.37 12.85
CA PHE A 127 -9.30 19.71 11.58
C PHE A 127 -9.62 20.79 10.56
N VAL A 128 -8.90 20.82 9.45
CA VAL A 128 -9.04 21.85 8.41
C VAL A 128 -9.09 21.19 7.05
N GLY A 129 -9.80 21.83 6.13
CA GLY A 129 -9.82 21.42 4.73
C GLY A 129 -8.82 22.25 3.96
N GLU A 130 -8.15 21.62 3.01
CA GLU A 130 -7.26 22.32 2.09
C GLU A 130 -7.98 23.44 1.30
N GLU A 131 -9.28 23.27 1.03
CA GLU A 131 -10.12 24.23 0.35
C GLU A 131 -10.31 25.56 1.10
N GLU A 132 -10.05 25.58 2.41
CA GLU A 132 -10.36 26.74 3.25
C GLU A 132 -9.30 27.85 3.12
N GLN A 133 -8.11 27.54 2.56
CA GLN A 133 -6.95 28.42 2.30
C GLN A 133 -6.36 29.15 3.53
N LYS A 134 -7.17 29.42 4.55
CA LYS A 134 -6.80 30.02 5.82
C LYS A 134 -7.62 29.37 6.91
N PHE A 135 -7.02 29.15 8.06
CA PHE A 135 -7.75 28.73 9.24
C PHE A 135 -7.29 29.50 10.47
N GLU A 136 -8.23 29.65 11.40
CA GLU A 136 -8.04 30.43 12.62
C GLU A 136 -7.73 29.51 13.80
N ILE A 137 -6.64 29.81 14.49
CA ILE A 137 -6.25 29.21 15.76
C ILE A 137 -6.46 30.23 16.86
N GLU A 138 -7.05 29.80 17.96
CA GLU A 138 -7.29 30.64 19.13
C GLU A 138 -6.40 30.19 20.28
N VAL A 139 -5.68 31.14 20.87
CA VAL A 139 -4.93 30.95 22.11
C VAL A 139 -5.66 31.67 23.23
N THR A 140 -5.97 30.94 24.28
CA THR A 140 -6.71 31.42 25.45
C THR A 140 -5.78 31.56 26.65
N ARG A 141 -6.06 32.57 27.48
CA ARG A 141 -5.37 32.91 28.71
C ARG A 141 -6.33 32.73 29.87
N SER A 142 -6.04 31.81 30.78
CA SER A 142 -6.82 31.60 32.02
C SER A 142 -6.06 32.10 33.25
N GLY A 143 -6.78 32.57 34.26
CA GLY A 143 -6.19 33.16 35.46
C GLY A 143 -6.17 34.69 35.42
N PRO A 144 -5.21 35.35 36.08
CA PRO A 144 -5.26 36.79 36.29
C PRO A 144 -4.95 37.61 35.03
N LEU A 145 -5.88 38.47 34.61
CA LEU A 145 -5.83 39.25 33.35
C LEU A 145 -5.29 40.68 33.48
N HIS A 146 -4.75 41.06 34.65
CA HIS A 146 -4.42 42.45 34.99
C HIS A 146 -3.16 42.99 34.29
N ALA A 147 -2.25 42.12 33.87
CA ALA A 147 -0.99 42.49 33.26
C ALA A 147 -0.85 41.93 31.84
N GLU A 148 0.04 42.53 31.04
CA GLU A 148 0.30 42.10 29.67
C GLU A 148 1.09 40.79 29.66
N SER A 149 0.67 39.80 28.87
CA SER A 149 1.39 38.55 28.69
C SER A 149 1.84 38.41 27.24
N ARG A 150 3.05 37.91 27.00
CA ARG A 150 3.57 37.69 25.63
C ARG A 150 4.06 36.28 25.46
N VAL A 151 3.87 35.72 24.27
CA VAL A 151 4.39 34.40 23.88
C VAL A 151 4.63 34.35 22.37
N VAL A 152 5.73 33.73 21.93
CA VAL A 152 5.93 33.45 20.50
C VAL A 152 5.24 32.15 20.12
N LEU A 153 4.40 32.23 19.09
CA LEU A 153 3.85 31.09 18.37
C LEU A 153 4.73 30.79 17.17
N HIS A 154 5.07 29.53 16.97
CA HIS A 154 5.73 29.05 15.76
C HIS A 154 5.11 27.73 15.27
N THR A 155 5.18 27.51 13.96
CA THR A 155 4.78 26.27 13.31
C THR A 155 5.95 25.30 13.21
N ASN A 156 5.69 24.00 13.32
CA ASN A 156 6.68 22.93 13.22
C ASN A 156 6.22 21.85 12.24
N ASP A 157 7.13 21.43 11.37
CA ASP A 157 6.89 20.43 10.33
C ASP A 157 6.72 19.02 10.92
N LEU A 158 5.68 18.32 10.46
CA LEU A 158 5.52 16.89 10.66
C LEU A 158 5.42 16.20 9.30
N SER A 159 4.24 15.68 8.95
CA SER A 159 3.97 15.10 7.63
C SER A 159 3.62 16.16 6.58
N ALA A 160 2.95 17.25 6.99
CA ALA A 160 2.86 18.47 6.21
C ALA A 160 4.17 19.26 6.31
N LYS A 161 4.60 19.85 5.19
CA LYS A 161 5.84 20.63 5.08
C LYS A 161 5.55 22.11 4.87
N ALA A 162 6.33 22.94 5.56
CA ALA A 162 6.33 24.38 5.39
C ALA A 162 6.62 24.77 3.94
N ASN A 163 5.91 25.78 3.44
CA ASN A 163 5.94 26.29 2.07
C ASN A 163 5.54 25.29 0.98
N VAL A 164 5.02 24.11 1.37
CA VAL A 164 4.43 23.12 0.46
C VAL A 164 2.94 22.94 0.78
N ASN A 165 2.59 22.74 2.05
CA ASN A 165 1.21 22.52 2.49
C ASN A 165 0.66 23.68 3.32
N TYR A 166 1.53 24.43 3.99
CA TYR A 166 1.16 25.59 4.80
C TYR A 166 2.30 26.62 4.79
N VAL A 167 1.98 27.88 5.05
CA VAL A 167 2.99 28.94 5.15
C VAL A 167 3.58 28.94 6.55
N GLU A 168 4.91 28.86 6.66
CA GLU A 168 5.59 28.92 7.95
C GLU A 168 5.28 30.25 8.64
N GLN A 169 4.86 30.19 9.91
CA GLN A 169 4.56 31.38 10.68
C GLN A 169 5.31 31.37 12.00
N ARG A 170 5.92 32.52 12.30
CA ARG A 170 6.46 32.84 13.62
C ARG A 170 5.94 34.21 14.04
N LYS A 171 5.07 34.24 15.05
CA LYS A 171 4.36 35.46 15.46
C LYS A 171 4.40 35.64 16.98
N MET A 172 4.73 36.85 17.42
CA MET A 172 4.60 37.23 18.82
C MET A 172 3.14 37.53 19.12
N LEU A 173 2.54 36.79 20.06
CA LEU A 173 1.21 37.03 20.57
C LEU A 173 1.32 37.95 21.80
N VAL A 174 0.56 39.05 21.76
CA VAL A 174 0.53 40.05 22.84
C VAL A 174 -0.89 40.09 23.40
N PHE A 175 -1.05 39.62 24.63
CA PHE A 175 -2.31 39.68 25.38
C PHE A 175 -2.33 40.96 26.18
N LYS A 176 -3.10 41.95 25.72
CA LYS A 176 -3.29 43.20 26.46
C LYS A 176 -3.98 42.95 27.81
N PRO A 177 -3.84 43.83 28.79
CA PRO A 177 -4.62 43.75 30.03
C PRO A 177 -6.12 43.64 29.71
N GLY A 178 -6.80 42.67 30.33
CA GLY A 178 -8.22 42.39 30.10
C GLY A 178 -8.55 41.52 28.88
N THR A 179 -7.58 41.17 28.01
CA THR A 179 -7.81 40.26 26.88
C THR A 179 -7.62 38.81 27.29
N ASP A 180 -8.64 37.97 27.13
CA ASP A 180 -8.62 36.55 27.47
C ASP A 180 -8.18 35.64 26.31
N SER A 181 -8.32 36.10 25.06
CA SER A 181 -8.11 35.28 23.87
C SER A 181 -7.52 36.08 22.70
N VAL A 182 -6.64 35.45 21.93
CA VAL A 182 -6.05 36.01 20.71
C VAL A 182 -6.15 34.98 19.59
N THR A 183 -6.69 35.41 18.45
CA THR A 183 -6.82 34.58 17.25
C THR A 183 -5.68 34.85 16.26
N VAL A 184 -5.16 33.79 15.65
CA VAL A 184 -4.09 33.80 14.64
C VAL A 184 -4.57 33.04 13.42
N SER A 185 -4.46 33.66 12.25
CA SER A 185 -4.78 33.02 10.96
C SER A 185 -3.52 32.43 10.33
N ILE A 186 -3.50 31.12 10.11
CA ILE A 186 -2.44 30.43 9.36
C ILE A 186 -2.93 30.18 7.93
N ASP A 187 -2.08 30.48 6.96
CA ASP A 187 -2.37 30.28 5.54
C ASP A 187 -1.99 28.83 5.12
N LEU A 188 -2.94 28.15 4.49
CA LEU A 188 -2.78 26.81 3.89
C LEU A 188 -2.54 26.96 2.38
N ILE A 189 -1.71 26.08 1.83
CA ILE A 189 -1.42 26.03 0.39
C ILE A 189 -2.27 24.93 -0.21
N ALA A 190 -3.22 25.31 -1.06
CA ALA A 190 -4.06 24.36 -1.77
C ALA A 190 -3.38 23.82 -3.03
N SER A 191 -3.38 22.51 -3.17
CA SER A 191 -2.95 21.73 -4.31
C SER A 191 -4.15 21.10 -5.01
N ASP A 192 -3.95 20.69 -6.25
CA ASP A 192 -4.85 19.77 -6.98
C ASP A 192 -4.19 18.39 -7.12
N GLU A 193 -3.17 18.13 -6.30
CA GLU A 193 -2.47 16.86 -6.21
C GLU A 193 -2.86 16.13 -4.95
N TRP A 194 -3.31 14.89 -5.12
CA TRP A 194 -3.69 14.03 -4.03
C TRP A 194 -2.56 13.86 -2.99
N SER A 195 -2.93 14.01 -1.73
CA SER A 195 -2.09 13.74 -0.58
C SER A 195 -2.89 13.00 0.52
N PRO A 196 -2.26 12.07 1.28
CA PRO A 196 -2.93 11.51 2.44
C PRO A 196 -3.16 12.60 3.49
N THR A 197 -4.05 12.39 4.46
CA THR A 197 -4.24 13.32 5.58
C THR A 197 -2.88 13.69 6.20
N LEU A 198 -2.55 14.98 6.12
CA LEU A 198 -1.29 15.53 6.61
C LEU A 198 -1.49 16.23 7.94
N GLU A 199 -0.43 16.29 8.74
CA GLU A 199 -0.42 16.96 10.03
C GLU A 199 0.80 17.88 10.12
N PHE A 200 0.63 19.02 10.78
CA PHE A 200 1.71 19.84 11.31
C PHE A 200 1.36 20.28 12.72
N GLU A 201 2.35 20.79 13.45
CA GLU A 201 2.18 21.21 14.84
C GLU A 201 2.36 22.72 14.97
N VAL A 202 1.61 23.32 15.88
CA VAL A 202 1.74 24.72 16.26
C VAL A 202 2.09 24.78 17.74
N ILE A 203 3.17 25.47 18.08
CA ILE A 203 3.79 25.41 19.40
C ILE A 203 3.93 26.83 19.98
N LEU A 204 3.59 26.97 21.25
CA LEU A 204 3.92 28.14 22.07
C LEU A 204 5.31 27.94 22.69
N ASP A 205 6.23 28.86 22.40
CA ASP A 205 7.63 28.74 22.81
C ASP A 205 7.82 29.15 24.29
N PRO A 206 8.19 28.22 25.19
CA PRO A 206 8.34 28.49 26.62
C PRO A 206 9.45 29.51 26.92
N SER A 207 10.49 29.58 26.08
CA SER A 207 11.64 30.45 26.31
C SER A 207 11.32 31.95 26.12
N THR A 208 10.24 32.23 25.38
CA THR A 208 9.82 33.59 25.03
C THR A 208 8.64 34.08 25.84
N THR A 209 8.09 33.23 26.71
CA THR A 209 6.91 33.57 27.51
C THR A 209 7.28 34.59 28.57
N SER A 210 6.53 35.69 28.63
CA SER A 210 6.67 36.71 29.67
C SER A 210 5.34 36.90 30.37
N ASN A 211 5.38 36.95 31.71
CA ASN A 211 4.23 37.20 32.57
C ASN A 211 3.04 36.25 32.30
N ALA A 212 3.36 34.98 32.08
CA ALA A 212 2.43 33.87 31.93
C ALA A 212 3.18 32.54 32.08
N GLU A 213 2.46 31.49 32.44
CA GLU A 213 2.92 30.10 32.37
C GLU A 213 2.23 29.39 31.20
N LEU A 214 2.91 28.44 30.57
CA LEU A 214 2.29 27.60 29.54
C LEU A 214 1.64 26.39 30.18
N ASP A 215 0.42 26.06 29.75
CA ASP A 215 -0.23 24.83 30.17
C ASP A 215 0.55 23.61 29.66
N ALA A 216 0.75 22.61 30.52
CA ALA A 216 1.57 21.43 30.21
C ALA A 216 1.02 20.63 29.02
N TYR A 217 -0.31 20.59 28.88
CA TYR A 217 -1.01 19.84 27.83
C TYR A 217 -1.52 20.73 26.69
N GLY A 218 -1.68 22.02 26.94
CA GLY A 218 -2.19 23.01 25.98
C GLY A 218 -1.13 23.86 25.27
N ARG A 219 0.17 23.58 25.46
CA ARG A 219 1.29 24.32 24.82
C ARG A 219 1.47 24.05 23.33
N SER A 220 0.96 22.93 22.82
CA SER A 220 1.00 22.61 21.39
C SER A 220 -0.36 22.14 20.90
N ALA A 221 -0.65 22.44 19.64
CA ALA A 221 -1.86 21.99 18.95
C ALA A 221 -1.47 21.34 17.63
N ARG A 222 -2.11 20.20 17.33
CA ARG A 222 -1.96 19.51 16.05
C ARG A 222 -3.03 19.96 15.08
N VAL A 223 -2.62 20.30 13.87
CA VAL A 223 -3.52 20.68 12.79
C VAL A 223 -3.50 19.55 11.77
N LYS A 224 -4.66 18.95 11.51
CA LYS A 224 -4.86 17.94 10.48
C LYS A 224 -5.47 18.57 9.25
N ILE A 225 -4.79 18.44 8.12
CA ILE A 225 -5.24 18.89 6.81
C ILE A 225 -5.89 17.68 6.12
N ASP A 226 -7.17 17.82 5.80
CA ASP A 226 -7.92 16.87 4.99
C ASP A 226 -7.84 17.29 3.52
N ASP A 227 -7.38 16.35 2.69
CA ASP A 227 -7.23 16.54 1.26
C ASP A 227 -8.58 16.36 0.55
N LYS A 228 -8.92 17.31 -0.34
CA LYS A 228 -10.14 17.31 -1.16
C LYS A 228 -10.04 16.33 -2.34
N ASP A 229 -8.83 16.00 -2.77
CA ASP A 229 -8.56 15.28 -4.01
C ASP A 229 -8.73 13.75 -3.88
N ALA A 230 -8.90 13.08 -5.03
CA ALA A 230 -9.07 11.63 -5.11
C ALA A 230 -7.76 10.93 -5.48
N PHE A 231 -7.51 9.76 -4.88
CA PHE A 231 -6.37 8.91 -5.22
C PHE A 231 -6.65 8.13 -6.52
N PRO A 232 -5.69 7.98 -7.45
CA PRO A 232 -4.37 8.62 -7.49
C PRO A 232 -4.39 10.04 -8.10
N SER A 233 -5.48 10.44 -8.75
CA SER A 233 -5.63 11.72 -9.45
C SER A 233 -7.12 12.03 -9.65
N ASN A 234 -7.46 13.32 -9.76
CA ASN A 234 -8.82 13.81 -9.98
C ASN A 234 -9.39 13.54 -11.39
N VAL A 235 -8.61 12.94 -12.29
CA VAL A 235 -9.03 12.63 -13.67
C VAL A 235 -10.21 11.67 -13.71
N VAL A 236 -10.21 10.67 -12.83
CA VAL A 236 -11.36 9.83 -12.58
C VAL A 236 -11.89 10.31 -11.24
N ASP A 237 -13.00 11.06 -11.26
CA ASP A 237 -13.54 11.71 -10.07
C ASP A 237 -14.30 10.68 -9.20
N VAL A 238 -13.53 9.70 -8.69
CA VAL A 238 -13.96 8.55 -7.89
C VAL A 238 -14.75 9.03 -6.68
N ARG A 239 -14.36 10.14 -6.04
CA ARG A 239 -15.08 10.72 -4.90
C ARG A 239 -16.47 11.28 -5.25
N LYS A 240 -16.66 11.87 -6.44
CA LYS A 240 -18.00 12.33 -6.87
C LYS A 240 -18.92 11.15 -7.13
N LEU A 241 -18.39 10.08 -7.73
CA LEU A 241 -19.10 8.83 -7.90
C LEU A 241 -19.47 8.19 -6.56
N ALA A 242 -18.54 8.14 -5.60
CA ALA A 242 -18.75 7.59 -4.27
C ALA A 242 -19.81 8.37 -3.45
N LYS A 243 -19.91 9.69 -3.63
CA LYS A 243 -20.93 10.50 -2.94
C LYS A 243 -22.35 10.34 -3.49
N SER A 244 -22.49 9.91 -4.74
CA SER A 244 -23.80 9.83 -5.42
C SER A 244 -24.42 8.43 -5.48
N LEU A 245 -23.65 7.37 -5.21
CA LEU A 245 -24.01 5.98 -5.51
C LEU A 245 -23.68 5.07 -4.32
N SER A 246 -24.54 4.07 -4.06
CA SER A 246 -24.26 3.07 -3.02
C SER A 246 -23.00 2.26 -3.36
N TRP A 247 -22.39 1.62 -2.36
CA TRP A 247 -21.15 0.86 -2.49
C TRP A 247 -21.15 -0.11 -3.70
N GLU A 248 -22.24 -0.85 -3.93
CA GLU A 248 -22.39 -1.73 -5.10
C GLU A 248 -22.22 -0.98 -6.43
N HIS A 249 -22.85 0.17 -6.56
CA HIS A 249 -22.86 0.95 -7.80
C HIS A 249 -21.54 1.69 -8.03
N PHE A 250 -20.86 2.09 -6.94
CA PHE A 250 -19.51 2.64 -6.99
C PHE A 250 -18.49 1.61 -7.50
N ARG A 251 -18.56 0.38 -6.98
CA ARG A 251 -17.77 -0.76 -7.46
C ARG A 251 -18.03 -1.03 -8.95
N GLN A 252 -19.29 -1.08 -9.36
CA GLN A 252 -19.68 -1.34 -10.74
C GLN A 252 -19.21 -0.24 -11.71
N ALA A 253 -19.12 1.01 -11.26
CA ALA A 253 -18.60 2.09 -12.07
C ALA A 253 -17.07 2.09 -12.18
N LEU A 254 -16.36 1.63 -11.15
CA LEU A 254 -14.91 1.39 -11.19
C LEU A 254 -14.53 0.20 -12.07
N GLU A 255 -15.34 -0.87 -12.08
CA GLU A 255 -15.19 -2.00 -13.00
C GLU A 255 -15.28 -1.57 -14.48
N ASN A 256 -16.01 -0.49 -14.77
CA ASN A 256 -16.14 0.10 -16.11
C ASN A 256 -15.07 1.15 -16.44
N ALA A 257 -14.26 1.57 -15.47
CA ALA A 257 -13.18 2.52 -15.71
C ALA A 257 -12.02 1.83 -16.45
N PRO A 258 -11.31 2.52 -17.36
CA PRO A 258 -10.11 1.98 -17.97
C PRO A 258 -9.00 1.88 -16.91
N LEU A 259 -8.85 0.71 -16.28
CA LEU A 259 -7.86 0.41 -15.24
C LEU A 259 -6.42 0.77 -15.64
N LEU A 260 -6.11 0.77 -16.93
CA LEU A 260 -4.82 1.24 -17.46
C LEU A 260 -4.62 2.77 -17.32
N ILE A 261 -5.68 3.57 -17.37
CA ILE A 261 -5.60 5.01 -17.09
C ILE A 261 -5.31 5.24 -15.60
N LEU A 262 -5.94 4.47 -14.71
CA LEU A 262 -5.65 4.53 -13.26
C LEU A 262 -4.19 4.14 -12.98
N MET A 263 -3.68 3.11 -13.65
CA MET A 263 -2.26 2.77 -13.59
C MET A 263 -1.39 3.94 -14.09
N GLY A 264 -1.73 4.56 -15.22
CA GLY A 264 -1.02 5.72 -15.77
C GLY A 264 -0.97 6.91 -14.80
N GLU A 265 -2.08 7.25 -14.16
CA GLU A 265 -2.12 8.30 -13.13
C GLU A 265 -1.32 7.91 -11.88
N TYR A 266 -1.31 6.63 -11.49
CA TYR A 266 -0.45 6.13 -10.41
C TYR A 266 1.05 6.23 -10.75
N LEU A 267 1.46 5.93 -11.99
CA LEU A 267 2.84 6.11 -12.44
C LEU A 267 3.24 7.59 -12.37
N LYS A 268 2.34 8.49 -12.78
CA LYS A 268 2.53 9.94 -12.73
C LYS A 268 2.67 10.43 -11.29
N LEU A 269 1.84 9.94 -10.37
CA LEU A 269 1.93 10.24 -8.93
C LEU A 269 3.30 9.85 -8.36
N ASN A 270 3.81 8.66 -8.69
CA ASN A 270 5.13 8.22 -8.25
C ASN A 270 6.26 9.06 -8.86
N PHE A 271 6.16 9.41 -10.15
CA PHE A 271 7.17 10.21 -10.83
C PHE A 271 7.22 11.67 -10.37
N ARG A 272 6.15 12.19 -9.75
CA ARG A 272 6.15 13.52 -9.11
C ARG A 272 6.98 13.57 -7.84
N ASN A 273 7.11 12.46 -7.11
CA ASN A 273 7.95 12.40 -5.92
C ASN A 273 9.43 12.53 -6.30
N ASP A 274 10.10 13.58 -5.80
CA ASP A 274 11.49 13.89 -6.14
C ASP A 274 12.48 12.74 -5.91
N THR A 275 12.28 11.97 -4.84
CA THR A 275 13.15 10.86 -4.50
C THR A 275 13.01 9.74 -5.53
N VAL A 276 11.76 9.37 -5.84
CA VAL A 276 11.42 8.33 -6.82
C VAL A 276 11.86 8.76 -8.21
N ARG A 277 11.57 10.01 -8.61
CA ARG A 277 11.95 10.58 -9.92
C ARG A 277 13.45 10.47 -10.20
N ARG A 278 14.28 10.90 -9.25
CA ARG A 278 15.74 10.84 -9.39
C ARG A 278 16.24 9.40 -9.48
N GLY A 279 15.67 8.50 -8.67
CA GLY A 279 16.00 7.08 -8.73
C GLY A 279 15.60 6.44 -10.06
N THR A 280 14.39 6.71 -10.54
CA THR A 280 13.86 6.21 -11.83
C THR A 280 14.73 6.64 -13.01
N ILE A 281 15.16 7.91 -13.07
CA ILE A 281 16.06 8.39 -14.13
C ILE A 281 17.40 7.64 -14.08
N LYS A 282 17.97 7.43 -12.89
CA LYS A 282 19.22 6.67 -12.74
C LYS A 282 19.06 5.21 -13.18
N MET A 283 17.95 4.57 -12.86
CA MET A 283 17.63 3.21 -13.30
C MET A 283 17.58 3.11 -14.82
N LEU A 284 16.88 4.02 -15.49
CA LEU A 284 16.77 4.03 -16.94
C LEU A 284 18.14 4.28 -17.62
N MET A 285 18.97 5.17 -17.05
CA MET A 285 20.32 5.41 -17.58
C MET A 285 21.25 4.21 -17.38
N ALA A 286 21.14 3.51 -16.25
CA ALA A 286 21.92 2.29 -16.00
C ALA A 286 21.50 1.14 -16.92
N ALA A 287 20.20 1.01 -17.19
CA ALA A 287 19.69 0.09 -18.20
C ALA A 287 20.26 0.41 -19.59
N GLU A 288 20.27 1.69 -19.97
CA GLU A 288 20.86 2.11 -21.25
C GLU A 288 22.35 1.76 -21.36
N CYS A 289 23.12 1.91 -20.27
CA CYS A 289 24.52 1.47 -20.25
C CYS A 289 24.68 -0.02 -20.55
N HIS A 290 23.76 -0.87 -20.06
CA HIS A 290 23.75 -2.30 -20.38
C HIS A 290 23.45 -2.56 -21.85
N HIS A 291 22.49 -1.85 -22.44
CA HIS A 291 22.16 -1.99 -23.86
C HIS A 291 23.34 -1.55 -24.75
N LEU A 292 23.98 -0.43 -24.40
CA LEU A 292 25.17 0.07 -25.11
C LEU A 292 26.35 -0.90 -25.02
N TYR A 293 26.57 -1.53 -23.86
CA TYR A 293 27.59 -2.59 -23.72
C TYR A 293 27.26 -3.82 -24.58
N GLY A 294 25.99 -4.22 -24.65
CA GLY A 294 25.53 -5.29 -25.54
C GLY A 294 25.88 -5.01 -27.01
N ILE A 295 25.66 -3.78 -27.47
CA ILE A 295 26.08 -3.33 -28.80
C ILE A 295 27.59 -3.31 -28.98
N LEU A 296 28.33 -2.77 -28.01
CA LEU A 296 29.79 -2.74 -28.06
C LEU A 296 30.34 -4.15 -28.28
N ARG A 297 29.80 -5.13 -27.56
CA ARG A 297 30.18 -6.54 -27.73
C ARG A 297 29.87 -7.07 -29.14
N LEU A 298 28.77 -6.66 -29.77
CA LEU A 298 28.46 -7.01 -31.16
C LEU A 298 29.48 -6.41 -32.13
N PHE A 299 29.80 -5.11 -32.00
CA PHE A 299 30.84 -4.48 -32.82
C PHE A 299 32.19 -5.17 -32.65
N LEU A 300 32.60 -5.46 -31.41
CA LEU A 300 33.84 -6.18 -31.13
C LEU A 300 33.84 -7.59 -31.73
N SER A 301 32.70 -8.28 -31.74
CA SER A 301 32.54 -9.59 -32.36
C SER A 301 32.69 -9.52 -33.89
N VAL A 302 32.13 -8.50 -34.54
CA VAL A 302 32.30 -8.28 -35.99
C VAL A 302 33.77 -7.99 -36.32
N LEU A 303 34.42 -7.12 -35.55
CA LEU A 303 35.85 -6.80 -35.71
C LEU A 303 36.73 -8.03 -35.52
N LEU A 304 36.43 -8.86 -34.51
CA LEU A 304 37.16 -10.10 -34.25
C LEU A 304 37.07 -11.07 -35.44
N VAL A 305 35.86 -11.30 -35.96
CA VAL A 305 35.66 -12.26 -37.08
C VAL A 305 36.27 -11.74 -38.38
N ASP A 306 36.00 -10.49 -38.76
CA ASP A 306 36.35 -10.00 -40.09
C ASP A 306 37.80 -9.47 -40.17
N LYS A 307 38.35 -8.86 -39.11
CA LYS A 307 39.70 -8.28 -39.12
C LYS A 307 40.75 -9.19 -38.48
N VAL A 308 40.44 -9.88 -37.39
CA VAL A 308 41.43 -10.73 -36.68
C VAL A 308 41.53 -12.11 -37.32
N PHE A 309 40.40 -12.77 -37.59
CA PHE A 309 40.40 -14.16 -38.11
C PHE A 309 40.48 -14.29 -39.63
N LYS A 310 39.90 -13.37 -40.40
CA LYS A 310 39.87 -13.46 -41.88
C LYS A 310 40.99 -12.75 -42.61
N SER A 311 41.73 -11.83 -41.97
CA SER A 311 42.89 -11.19 -42.62
C SER A 311 43.95 -12.25 -42.94
N GLY A 312 44.31 -12.37 -44.21
CA GLY A 312 45.39 -13.23 -44.72
C GLY A 312 46.73 -12.49 -44.89
N GLU A 313 46.88 -11.29 -44.30
CA GLU A 313 48.09 -10.49 -44.48
C GLU A 313 49.26 -11.09 -43.69
N GLU A 314 50.32 -11.46 -44.40
CA GLU A 314 51.58 -11.97 -43.85
C GLU A 314 52.15 -10.98 -42.84
N LEU A 315 52.55 -11.51 -41.68
CA LEU A 315 53.15 -10.77 -40.58
C LEU A 315 54.31 -9.91 -41.10
N SER A 316 54.15 -8.59 -41.14
CA SER A 316 55.25 -7.68 -41.40
C SER A 316 56.36 -7.95 -40.37
N PRO A 317 57.63 -8.14 -40.81
CA PRO A 317 58.71 -8.64 -39.96
C PRO A 317 59.23 -7.64 -38.92
N ASP A 318 58.73 -6.40 -38.92
CA ASP A 318 59.24 -5.33 -38.07
C ASP A 318 58.50 -5.28 -36.72
N PRO A 319 59.21 -5.32 -35.57
CA PRO A 319 58.59 -5.18 -34.27
C PRO A 319 57.99 -3.77 -34.10
N PRO A 320 56.74 -3.66 -33.59
CA PRO A 320 56.08 -2.36 -33.45
C PRO A 320 56.83 -1.47 -32.48
N GLN A 321 57.15 -0.24 -32.90
CA GLN A 321 57.94 0.70 -32.10
C GLN A 321 57.05 1.61 -31.23
N SER A 322 55.74 1.64 -31.48
CA SER A 322 54.77 2.45 -30.75
C SER A 322 53.54 1.66 -30.30
N VAL A 323 52.87 2.14 -29.24
CA VAL A 323 51.63 1.52 -28.71
C VAL A 323 50.51 1.51 -29.76
N VAL A 324 50.43 2.54 -30.60
CA VAL A 324 49.42 2.65 -31.68
C VAL A 324 49.67 1.60 -32.76
N GLU A 325 50.93 1.38 -33.12
CA GLU A 325 51.34 0.37 -34.10
C GLU A 325 51.14 -1.05 -33.56
N PHE A 326 51.39 -1.27 -32.26
CA PHE A 326 51.03 -2.50 -31.58
C PHE A 326 49.51 -2.73 -31.57
N LEU A 327 48.69 -1.71 -31.29
CA LEU A 327 47.23 -1.82 -31.32
C LEU A 327 46.67 -2.13 -32.72
N HIS A 328 47.36 -1.74 -33.78
CA HIS A 328 47.04 -2.12 -35.15
C HIS A 328 47.49 -3.53 -35.52
N SER A 329 48.44 -4.12 -34.79
CA SER A 329 48.83 -5.53 -34.97
C SER A 329 47.73 -6.49 -34.52
N ARG A 330 47.69 -7.71 -35.08
CA ARG A 330 46.72 -8.75 -34.69
C ARG A 330 46.69 -9.05 -33.18
N PRO A 331 47.84 -9.28 -32.50
CA PRO A 331 47.82 -9.53 -31.06
C PRO A 331 47.36 -8.30 -30.26
N GLY A 332 47.73 -7.08 -30.68
CA GLY A 332 47.26 -5.87 -30.00
C GLY A 332 45.78 -5.59 -30.20
N MET A 333 45.22 -5.87 -31.38
CA MET A 333 43.78 -5.77 -31.65
C MET A 333 42.99 -6.81 -30.83
N LEU A 334 43.54 -8.01 -30.61
CA LEU A 334 42.94 -9.01 -29.71
C LEU A 334 42.92 -8.54 -28.25
N VAL A 335 44.03 -7.95 -27.78
CA VAL A 335 44.10 -7.34 -26.44
C VAL A 335 43.11 -6.18 -26.32
N ALA A 336 42.98 -5.34 -27.34
CA ALA A 336 42.00 -4.25 -27.37
C ALA A 336 40.56 -4.77 -27.28
N VAL A 337 40.22 -5.85 -28.01
CA VAL A 337 38.92 -6.52 -27.92
C VAL A 337 38.69 -7.09 -26.51
N MET A 338 39.68 -7.75 -25.92
CA MET A 338 39.60 -8.28 -24.55
C MET A 338 39.35 -7.16 -23.53
N CYS A 339 40.12 -6.07 -23.59
CA CYS A 339 39.95 -4.91 -22.71
C CYS A 339 38.58 -4.25 -22.91
N GLY A 340 38.12 -4.13 -24.17
CA GLY A 340 36.81 -3.59 -24.52
C GLY A 340 35.63 -4.42 -24.03
N MET A 341 35.81 -5.72 -23.79
CA MET A 341 34.80 -6.57 -23.15
C MET A 341 34.87 -6.49 -21.61
N LEU A 342 36.07 -6.52 -21.04
CA LEU A 342 36.25 -6.68 -19.59
C LEU A 342 36.04 -5.37 -18.81
N LEU A 343 36.59 -4.24 -19.29
CA LEU A 343 36.50 -2.96 -18.57
C LEU A 343 35.05 -2.46 -18.43
N PRO A 344 34.22 -2.44 -19.48
CA PRO A 344 32.84 -2.01 -19.34
C PRO A 344 32.01 -2.94 -18.45
N PHE A 345 32.28 -4.25 -18.48
CA PHE A 345 31.61 -5.20 -17.60
C PHE A 345 31.86 -4.90 -16.11
N ALA A 346 33.09 -4.53 -15.74
CA ALA A 346 33.39 -4.12 -14.36
C ALA A 346 32.64 -2.84 -13.96
N VAL A 347 32.51 -1.87 -14.88
CA VAL A 347 31.72 -0.65 -14.66
C VAL A 347 30.24 -0.98 -14.48
N LEU A 348 29.67 -1.86 -15.31
CA LEU A 348 28.27 -2.29 -15.19
C LEU A 348 28.00 -2.99 -13.86
N HIS A 349 28.90 -3.88 -13.43
CA HIS A 349 28.77 -4.53 -12.12
C HIS A 349 28.73 -3.52 -10.96
N TYR A 350 29.57 -2.49 -11.02
CA TYR A 350 29.56 -1.41 -10.04
C TYR A 350 28.27 -0.57 -10.10
N LEU A 351 27.75 -0.31 -11.30
CA LEU A 351 26.46 0.37 -11.48
C LEU A 351 25.30 -0.44 -10.90
N ASP A 352 25.27 -1.76 -11.13
CA ASP A 352 24.27 -2.66 -10.56
C ASP A 352 24.32 -2.67 -9.03
N TYR A 353 25.53 -2.70 -8.46
CA TYR A 353 25.70 -2.61 -7.01
C TYR A 353 25.14 -1.30 -6.43
N ILE A 354 25.44 -0.16 -7.07
CA ILE A 354 24.89 1.14 -6.63
C ILE A 354 23.38 1.22 -6.87
N SER A 355 22.85 0.55 -7.89
CA SER A 355 21.43 0.62 -8.25
C SER A 355 20.50 0.19 -7.10
N LEU A 356 20.97 -0.72 -6.25
CA LEU A 356 20.28 -1.18 -5.04
C LEU A 356 20.01 -0.06 -4.03
N THR A 357 20.76 1.05 -4.09
CA THR A 357 20.65 2.20 -3.18
C THR A 357 19.68 3.28 -3.66
N TRP A 358 19.10 3.17 -4.87
CA TRP A 358 18.29 4.23 -5.46
C TRP A 358 16.86 4.35 -4.91
N ARG A 359 16.46 3.46 -3.97
CA ARG A 359 15.24 3.56 -3.14
C ARG A 359 13.92 3.77 -3.90
N VAL A 360 13.84 3.42 -5.18
CA VAL A 360 12.64 3.62 -6.01
C VAL A 360 11.45 2.81 -5.48
N GLY A 361 11.55 1.49 -5.46
CA GLY A 361 10.49 0.61 -4.95
C GLY A 361 10.24 0.75 -3.44
N GLY A 362 11.29 1.01 -2.66
CA GLY A 362 11.15 1.20 -1.21
C GLY A 362 10.38 2.47 -0.85
N ALA A 363 10.65 3.59 -1.52
CA ALA A 363 9.97 4.85 -1.26
C ALA A 363 8.51 4.83 -1.70
N SER A 364 8.20 4.28 -2.88
CA SER A 364 6.81 4.15 -3.36
C SER A 364 5.97 3.24 -2.49
N ARG A 365 6.51 2.08 -2.06
CA ARG A 365 5.86 1.19 -1.08
C ARG A 365 5.61 1.89 0.25
N ALA A 366 6.63 2.56 0.80
CA ALA A 366 6.50 3.27 2.07
C ALA A 366 5.44 4.39 2.00
N GLN A 367 5.39 5.12 0.88
CA GLN A 367 4.40 6.18 0.65
C GLN A 367 2.98 5.59 0.61
N LEU A 368 2.75 4.53 -0.18
CA LEU A 368 1.42 3.93 -0.33
C LEU A 368 0.94 3.26 0.97
N LEU A 369 1.80 2.52 1.66
CA LEU A 369 1.47 1.90 2.96
C LEU A 369 1.15 2.95 4.03
N SER A 370 1.99 3.98 4.16
CA SER A 370 1.78 5.04 5.15
C SER A 370 0.49 5.79 4.88
N ALA A 371 0.18 6.05 3.60
CA ALA A 371 -1.05 6.71 3.21
C ALA A 371 -2.29 5.87 3.51
N LEU A 372 -2.25 4.58 3.19
CA LEU A 372 -3.34 3.65 3.44
C LEU A 372 -3.65 3.51 4.94
N VAL A 373 -2.62 3.35 5.78
CA VAL A 373 -2.79 3.29 7.24
C VAL A 373 -3.34 4.61 7.80
N ARG A 374 -2.83 5.77 7.34
CA ARG A 374 -3.36 7.07 7.75
C ARG A 374 -4.84 7.22 7.39
N ARG A 375 -5.23 6.77 6.20
CA ARG A 375 -6.63 6.83 5.75
C ARG A 375 -7.53 5.91 6.57
N LEU A 376 -7.09 4.68 6.82
CA LEU A 376 -7.82 3.65 7.56
C LEU A 376 -8.18 4.08 9.00
N LEU A 377 -7.27 4.77 9.68
CA LEU A 377 -7.53 5.30 11.03
C LEU A 377 -8.61 6.39 11.07
N HIS A 378 -8.92 6.98 9.91
CA HIS A 378 -9.86 8.09 9.75
C HIS A 378 -11.16 7.70 9.04
N TYR A 379 -11.42 6.42 8.76
CA TYR A 379 -12.71 6.01 8.22
C TYR A 379 -13.86 6.31 9.17
N ASP A 380 -14.99 6.73 8.59
CA ASP A 380 -16.25 6.89 9.28
C ASP A 380 -16.85 5.54 9.69
N VAL A 381 -17.88 5.58 10.53
CA VAL A 381 -18.50 4.38 11.08
C VAL A 381 -19.10 3.50 9.97
N SER A 382 -19.73 4.10 8.95
CA SER A 382 -20.33 3.37 7.83
C SER A 382 -19.26 2.64 7.02
N SER A 383 -18.18 3.35 6.63
CA SER A 383 -17.07 2.73 5.91
C SER A 383 -16.42 1.59 6.68
N ARG A 384 -16.29 1.69 8.01
CA ARG A 384 -15.71 0.60 8.83
C ARG A 384 -16.58 -0.66 8.85
N ILE A 385 -17.89 -0.52 8.73
CA ILE A 385 -18.83 -1.64 8.68
C ILE A 385 -18.81 -2.29 7.30
N ASP A 386 -18.72 -1.48 6.24
CA ASP A 386 -18.76 -1.95 4.85
C ASP A 386 -17.49 -2.70 4.44
N ILE A 387 -16.36 -2.43 5.09
CA ILE A 387 -15.10 -3.09 4.75
C ILE A 387 -15.04 -4.50 5.34
N LYS A 388 -14.86 -5.50 4.47
CA LYS A 388 -14.47 -6.85 4.89
C LYS A 388 -13.06 -6.80 5.50
N GLN A 389 -12.91 -7.11 6.78
CA GLN A 389 -11.63 -7.07 7.53
C GLN A 389 -10.45 -7.77 6.83
N GLY A 390 -10.68 -8.78 5.98
CA GLY A 390 -9.63 -9.44 5.21
C GLY A 390 -9.11 -8.64 4.00
N ALA A 391 -9.91 -7.73 3.45
CA ALA A 391 -9.54 -6.94 2.27
C ALA A 391 -8.47 -5.88 2.58
N GLU A 392 -8.50 -5.29 3.78
CA GLU A 392 -7.51 -4.31 4.24
C GLU A 392 -6.13 -4.95 4.43
N ILE A 393 -6.11 -6.12 5.07
CA ILE A 393 -4.88 -6.90 5.28
C ILE A 393 -4.30 -7.31 3.92
N MET A 394 -5.12 -7.82 3.00
CA MET A 394 -4.66 -8.20 1.67
C MET A 394 -4.14 -6.98 0.88
N ALA A 395 -4.81 -5.83 1.00
CA ALA A 395 -4.36 -4.59 0.38
C ALA A 395 -2.98 -4.16 0.91
N MET A 396 -2.79 -4.16 2.23
CA MET A 396 -1.53 -3.74 2.87
C MET A 396 -0.37 -4.71 2.66
N THR A 397 -0.63 -6.02 2.64
CA THR A 397 0.44 -7.03 2.60
C THR A 397 0.81 -7.41 1.18
N LYS A 398 -0.19 -7.71 0.34
CA LYS A 398 0.02 -8.25 -1.00
C LYS A 398 -0.19 -7.20 -2.09
N ASP A 399 -1.36 -6.56 -2.13
CA ASP A 399 -1.72 -5.72 -3.29
C ASP A 399 -0.76 -4.52 -3.42
N VAL A 400 -0.38 -3.85 -2.32
CA VAL A 400 0.59 -2.75 -2.35
C VAL A 400 1.98 -3.20 -2.82
N GLU A 401 2.42 -4.39 -2.43
CA GLU A 401 3.71 -4.93 -2.88
C GLU A 401 3.68 -5.25 -4.38
N ASP A 402 2.62 -5.93 -4.84
CA ASP A 402 2.40 -6.27 -6.24
C ASP A 402 2.25 -5.02 -7.12
N ILE A 403 1.53 -3.98 -6.68
CA ILE A 403 1.37 -2.71 -7.41
C ILE A 403 2.72 -1.99 -7.60
N VAL A 404 3.60 -2.06 -6.61
CA VAL A 404 4.90 -1.40 -6.68
C VAL A 404 5.90 -2.20 -7.50
N GLN A 405 6.09 -3.49 -7.18
CA GLN A 405 7.06 -4.35 -7.86
C GLN A 405 6.58 -4.71 -9.27
N ASN A 406 5.41 -5.30 -9.40
CA ASN A 406 4.92 -5.79 -10.68
C ASN A 406 4.21 -4.70 -11.51
N GLY A 407 3.85 -3.58 -10.88
CA GLY A 407 3.26 -2.41 -11.55
C GLY A 407 4.28 -1.35 -11.90
N TYR A 408 4.67 -0.51 -10.94
CA TYR A 408 5.58 0.62 -11.22
C TYR A 408 6.92 0.15 -11.78
N MET A 409 7.59 -0.80 -11.11
CA MET A 409 8.89 -1.32 -11.58
C MET A 409 8.72 -2.16 -12.86
N GLY A 410 7.64 -2.93 -12.99
CA GLY A 410 7.31 -3.66 -14.21
C GLY A 410 7.16 -2.74 -15.45
N VAL A 411 6.58 -1.56 -15.30
CA VAL A 411 6.52 -0.57 -16.39
C VAL A 411 7.90 -0.01 -16.71
N LEU A 412 8.76 0.22 -15.71
CA LEU A 412 10.16 0.62 -15.96
C LEU A 412 10.94 -0.47 -16.71
N GLU A 413 10.71 -1.74 -16.40
CA GLU A 413 11.29 -2.87 -17.14
C GLU A 413 10.82 -2.89 -18.60
N ILE A 414 9.53 -2.61 -18.87
CA ILE A 414 9.04 -2.46 -20.25
C ILE A 414 9.73 -1.31 -20.97
N ILE A 415 9.88 -0.14 -20.32
CA ILE A 415 10.61 1.00 -20.91
C ILE A 415 12.06 0.60 -21.20
N SER A 416 12.72 -0.12 -20.30
CA SER A 416 14.07 -0.66 -20.51
C SER A 416 14.12 -1.60 -21.72
N HIS A 417 13.16 -2.51 -21.88
CA HIS A 417 13.11 -3.39 -23.05
C HIS A 417 12.86 -2.62 -24.36
N LEU A 418 12.04 -1.57 -24.33
CA LEU A 418 11.84 -0.67 -25.48
C LEU A 418 13.12 0.10 -25.83
N GLN A 419 13.88 0.54 -24.82
CA GLN A 419 15.21 1.13 -25.02
C GLN A 419 16.18 0.13 -25.67
N ASN A 420 16.18 -1.13 -25.23
CA ASN A 420 16.99 -2.18 -25.87
C ASN A 420 16.65 -2.34 -27.36
N LEU A 421 15.36 -2.38 -27.71
CA LEU A 421 14.92 -2.48 -29.11
C LEU A 421 15.32 -1.25 -29.94
N ALA A 422 15.21 -0.05 -29.37
CA ALA A 422 15.67 1.18 -30.03
C ALA A 422 17.18 1.18 -30.26
N THR A 423 17.93 0.65 -29.29
CA THR A 423 19.39 0.51 -29.32
C THR A 423 19.79 -0.50 -30.40
N VAL A 424 19.12 -1.65 -30.47
CA VAL A 424 19.28 -2.64 -31.55
C VAL A 424 19.00 -2.05 -32.94
N LEU A 425 17.92 -1.27 -33.09
CA LEU A 425 17.62 -0.56 -34.34
C LEU A 425 18.75 0.42 -34.71
N ALA A 426 19.23 1.19 -33.73
CA ALA A 426 20.33 2.12 -33.95
C ALA A 426 21.59 1.38 -34.41
N TYR A 427 21.93 0.23 -33.81
CA TYR A 427 23.05 -0.60 -34.27
C TYR A 427 22.89 -1.05 -35.72
N GLN A 428 21.71 -1.57 -36.11
CA GLN A 428 21.47 -2.06 -37.48
C GLN A 428 21.68 -0.96 -38.53
N ILE A 429 21.33 0.28 -38.20
CA ILE A 429 21.53 1.45 -39.07
C ILE A 429 23.01 1.90 -39.06
N ILE A 430 23.58 2.10 -37.87
CA ILE A 430 24.93 2.64 -37.69
C ILE A 430 26.00 1.69 -38.23
N SER A 431 25.89 0.39 -37.94
CA SER A 431 26.85 -0.62 -38.40
C SER A 431 27.01 -0.61 -39.93
N ARG A 432 25.88 -0.51 -40.66
CA ARG A 432 25.86 -0.50 -42.12
C ARG A 432 26.31 0.84 -42.71
N LEU A 433 26.01 1.94 -42.03
CA LEU A 433 26.49 3.27 -42.42
C LEU A 433 28.03 3.36 -42.29
N ILE A 434 28.60 2.80 -41.23
CA ILE A 434 30.05 2.77 -41.01
C ILE A 434 30.75 1.84 -42.02
N LEU A 435 30.16 0.68 -42.30
CA LEU A 435 30.74 -0.35 -43.17
C LEU A 435 30.47 -0.13 -44.67
N GLN A 436 29.71 0.92 -45.03
CA GLN A 436 29.31 1.28 -46.40
C GLN A 436 28.60 0.15 -47.17
N GLU A 437 27.81 -0.68 -46.48
CA GLU A 437 27.01 -1.74 -47.09
C GLU A 437 25.56 -1.27 -47.32
N PRO A 438 24.87 -1.76 -48.38
CA PRO A 438 23.49 -1.41 -48.63
C PRO A 438 22.60 -1.86 -47.47
N ILE A 439 21.62 -1.04 -47.10
CA ILE A 439 20.65 -1.39 -46.07
C ILE A 439 19.76 -2.52 -46.61
N SER A 440 20.03 -3.76 -46.22
CA SER A 440 19.15 -4.89 -46.52
C SER A 440 17.82 -4.73 -45.76
N PRO A 441 16.66 -4.66 -46.46
CA PRO A 441 15.36 -4.53 -45.82
C PRO A 441 15.03 -5.69 -44.87
N TRP A 442 15.59 -6.86 -45.16
CA TRP A 442 15.36 -8.10 -44.41
C TRP A 442 15.85 -8.07 -42.96
N SER A 443 16.88 -7.26 -42.64
CA SER A 443 17.38 -7.18 -41.26
C SER A 443 16.56 -6.24 -40.36
N ILE A 444 15.84 -5.27 -40.95
CA ILE A 444 14.97 -4.33 -40.21
C ILE A 444 13.54 -4.89 -40.09
N ALA A 445 13.11 -5.71 -41.06
CA ALA A 445 11.76 -6.29 -41.12
C ALA A 445 11.26 -6.92 -39.80
N PRO A 446 12.06 -7.69 -39.03
CA PRO A 446 11.61 -8.27 -37.76
C PRO A 446 11.19 -7.25 -36.73
N LEU A 447 11.81 -6.08 -36.69
CA LEU A 447 11.49 -5.07 -35.70
C LEU A 447 10.07 -4.50 -35.90
N ALA A 448 9.56 -4.50 -37.13
CA ALA A 448 8.21 -4.04 -37.45
C ALA A 448 7.18 -5.18 -37.54
N VAL A 449 7.56 -6.33 -38.12
CA VAL A 449 6.66 -7.47 -38.31
C VAL A 449 6.37 -8.18 -36.99
N HIS A 450 7.36 -8.33 -36.11
CA HIS A 450 7.20 -9.00 -34.82
C HIS A 450 6.12 -8.31 -33.94
N PRO A 451 6.16 -6.99 -33.66
CA PRO A 451 5.14 -6.35 -32.82
C PRO A 451 3.76 -6.31 -33.48
N THR A 452 3.67 -6.16 -34.80
CA THR A 452 2.38 -6.08 -35.49
C THR A 452 1.62 -7.40 -35.40
N VAL A 453 2.31 -8.53 -35.58
CA VAL A 453 1.70 -9.86 -35.45
C VAL A 453 1.35 -10.17 -34.00
N LEU A 454 2.21 -9.82 -33.03
CA LEU A 454 1.89 -9.99 -31.60
C LEU A 454 0.70 -9.13 -31.17
N ALA A 455 0.61 -7.88 -31.63
CA ALA A 455 -0.51 -7.00 -31.34
C ALA A 455 -1.82 -7.56 -31.91
N LEU A 456 -1.81 -8.02 -33.16
CA LEU A 456 -2.98 -8.65 -33.79
C LEU A 456 -3.41 -9.92 -33.02
N PHE A 457 -2.45 -10.78 -32.67
CA PHE A 457 -2.71 -11.98 -31.88
C PHE A 457 -3.28 -11.64 -30.49
N GLY A 458 -2.71 -10.64 -29.82
CA GLY A 458 -3.18 -10.14 -28.53
C GLY A 458 -4.61 -9.61 -28.60
N ILE A 459 -4.95 -8.83 -29.64
CA ILE A 459 -6.31 -8.32 -29.86
C ILE A 459 -7.29 -9.47 -30.06
N CYS A 460 -6.96 -10.44 -30.90
CA CYS A 460 -7.81 -11.62 -31.16
C CYS A 460 -8.04 -12.46 -29.89
N ARG A 461 -7.01 -12.63 -29.06
CA ARG A 461 -7.07 -13.44 -27.83
C ARG A 461 -7.51 -12.69 -26.59
N ARG A 462 -7.69 -11.37 -26.66
CA ARG A 462 -8.04 -10.52 -25.51
C ARG A 462 -9.28 -11.03 -24.79
N LYS A 463 -10.36 -11.36 -25.53
CA LYS A 463 -11.63 -11.83 -24.95
C LYS A 463 -11.45 -13.12 -24.13
N THR A 464 -10.79 -14.12 -24.70
CA THR A 464 -10.53 -15.40 -24.03
C THR A 464 -9.63 -15.22 -22.81
N THR A 465 -8.58 -14.41 -22.94
CA THR A 465 -7.61 -14.14 -21.86
C THR A 465 -8.31 -13.48 -20.67
N ILE A 466 -9.10 -12.43 -20.92
CA ILE A 466 -9.86 -11.74 -19.87
C ILE A 466 -10.87 -12.68 -19.22
N HIS A 467 -11.63 -13.45 -20.00
CA HIS A 467 -12.64 -14.35 -19.46
C HIS A 467 -12.06 -15.39 -18.49
N VAL A 468 -10.95 -16.02 -18.86
CA VAL A 468 -10.32 -17.05 -18.01
C VAL A 468 -9.69 -16.41 -16.76
N GLN A 469 -9.07 -15.24 -16.89
CA GLN A 469 -8.53 -14.49 -15.75
C GLN A 469 -9.63 -14.02 -14.78
N GLN A 470 -10.78 -13.59 -15.29
CA GLN A 470 -11.93 -13.20 -14.48
C GLN A 470 -12.53 -14.39 -13.75
N ALA A 471 -12.65 -15.55 -14.40
CA ALA A 471 -13.12 -16.77 -13.77
C ALA A 471 -12.20 -17.21 -12.60
N GLU A 472 -10.89 -17.21 -12.80
CA GLU A 472 -9.92 -17.48 -11.73
C GLU A 472 -10.04 -16.48 -10.57
N ASN A 473 -10.13 -15.18 -10.88
CA ASN A 473 -10.26 -14.14 -9.87
C ASN A 473 -11.57 -14.27 -9.06
N ALA A 474 -12.66 -14.69 -9.70
CA ALA A 474 -13.95 -14.94 -9.04
C ALA A 474 -13.88 -16.13 -8.08
N GLU A 475 -13.29 -17.26 -8.51
CA GLU A 475 -13.09 -18.43 -7.64
C GLU A 475 -12.12 -18.12 -6.49
N ARG A 476 -11.06 -17.35 -6.75
CA ARG A 476 -10.14 -16.87 -5.70
C ARG A 476 -10.87 -16.02 -4.66
N ALA A 477 -11.73 -15.10 -5.09
CA ALA A 477 -12.53 -14.27 -4.19
C ALA A 477 -13.54 -15.10 -3.38
N SER A 478 -14.16 -16.10 -4.00
CA SER A 478 -15.06 -17.06 -3.35
C SER A 478 -14.32 -17.80 -2.22
N LEU A 479 -13.12 -18.31 -2.48
CA LEU A 479 -12.30 -19.03 -1.50
C LEU A 479 -11.96 -18.15 -0.29
N VAL A 480 -11.54 -16.90 -0.51
CA VAL A 480 -11.25 -15.94 0.57
C VAL A 480 -12.51 -15.65 1.39
N SER A 481 -13.65 -15.48 0.73
CA SER A 481 -14.93 -15.25 1.42
C SER A 481 -15.36 -16.45 2.26
N GLN A 482 -15.18 -17.67 1.75
CA GLN A 482 -15.47 -18.89 2.50
C GLN A 482 -14.57 -19.01 3.73
N MET A 483 -13.26 -18.75 3.59
CA MET A 483 -12.31 -18.75 4.70
C MET A 483 -12.71 -17.75 5.80
N GLN A 484 -13.15 -16.55 5.41
CA GLN A 484 -13.64 -15.55 6.34
C GLN A 484 -14.91 -16.03 7.06
N SER A 485 -15.88 -16.59 6.33
CA SER A 485 -17.11 -17.13 6.91
C SER A 485 -16.86 -18.28 7.90
N VAL A 486 -15.90 -19.17 7.60
CA VAL A 486 -15.49 -20.26 8.50
C VAL A 486 -14.83 -19.71 9.76
N THR A 487 -13.98 -18.68 9.61
CA THR A 487 -13.27 -18.07 10.74
C THR A 487 -14.23 -17.33 11.67
N LEU A 488 -15.13 -16.50 11.12
CA LEU A 488 -16.11 -15.73 11.89
C LEU A 488 -17.12 -16.63 12.61
N ASN A 489 -17.58 -17.69 11.94
CA ASN A 489 -18.61 -18.59 12.47
C ASN A 489 -18.04 -19.85 13.14
N ASN A 490 -16.75 -19.87 13.47
CA ASN A 490 -16.06 -21.06 13.99
C ASN A 490 -16.73 -21.65 15.24
N THR A 491 -17.16 -20.79 16.17
CA THR A 491 -17.86 -21.21 17.39
C THR A 491 -19.17 -21.92 17.06
N ILE A 492 -19.97 -21.35 16.15
CA ILE A 492 -21.25 -21.92 15.70
C ILE A 492 -21.02 -23.26 14.98
N ILE A 493 -20.05 -23.31 14.07
CA ILE A 493 -19.72 -24.53 13.31
C ILE A 493 -19.30 -25.67 14.25
N ARG A 494 -18.48 -25.36 15.27
CA ARG A 494 -18.04 -26.34 16.27
C ARG A 494 -19.20 -26.80 17.17
N ASN A 495 -20.02 -25.86 17.65
CA ASN A 495 -21.13 -26.17 18.55
C ASN A 495 -22.24 -27.00 17.87
N LEU A 496 -22.43 -26.83 16.56
CA LEU A 496 -23.40 -27.60 15.77
C LEU A 496 -22.83 -28.90 15.17
N GLY A 497 -21.58 -29.27 15.49
CA GLY A 497 -20.94 -30.47 14.93
C GLY A 497 -20.69 -30.40 13.41
N GLY A 498 -20.69 -29.20 12.82
CA GLY A 498 -20.61 -28.97 11.38
C GLY A 498 -19.20 -28.94 10.79
N VAL A 499 -18.16 -29.26 11.58
CA VAL A 499 -16.74 -29.10 11.20
C VAL A 499 -16.39 -29.87 9.92
N ALA A 500 -16.78 -31.15 9.84
CA ALA A 500 -16.50 -31.97 8.66
C ALA A 500 -17.15 -31.40 7.38
N LYS A 501 -18.41 -30.96 7.48
CA LYS A 501 -19.13 -30.36 6.34
C LYS A 501 -18.50 -29.03 5.90
N ALA A 502 -18.01 -28.22 6.84
CA ALA A 502 -17.32 -26.97 6.54
C ALA A 502 -15.99 -27.23 5.82
N ILE A 503 -15.23 -28.24 6.25
CA ILE A 503 -14.00 -28.69 5.58
C ILE A 503 -14.31 -29.18 4.16
N ASP A 504 -15.29 -30.08 3.99
CA ASP A 504 -15.68 -30.60 2.66
C ASP A 504 -16.10 -29.49 1.69
N GLN A 505 -16.80 -28.46 2.18
CA GLN A 505 -17.18 -27.30 1.37
C GLN A 505 -15.97 -26.46 0.96
N PHE A 506 -15.03 -26.26 1.89
CA PHE A 506 -13.81 -25.52 1.61
C PHE A 506 -12.91 -26.28 0.62
N GLU A 507 -12.76 -27.60 0.78
CA GLU A 507 -12.02 -28.45 -0.17
C GLU A 507 -12.61 -28.43 -1.58
N LYS A 508 -13.94 -28.41 -1.70
CA LYS A 508 -14.62 -28.20 -3.00
C LYS A 508 -14.30 -26.84 -3.60
N GLY A 509 -14.26 -25.79 -2.77
CA GLY A 509 -13.83 -24.45 -3.19
C GLY A 509 -12.38 -24.44 -3.70
N ILE A 510 -11.48 -25.13 -3.01
CA ILE A 510 -10.08 -25.31 -3.43
C ILE A 510 -10.02 -26.03 -4.78
N ALA A 511 -10.80 -27.10 -4.99
CA ALA A 511 -10.81 -27.84 -6.25
C ALA A 511 -11.31 -26.98 -7.43
N ALA A 512 -12.37 -26.18 -7.23
CA ALA A 512 -12.88 -25.25 -8.24
C ALA A 512 -11.85 -24.16 -8.58
N PHE A 513 -11.22 -23.56 -7.56
CA PHE A 513 -10.14 -22.60 -7.74
C PHE A 513 -8.97 -23.20 -8.53
N ASN A 514 -8.49 -24.39 -8.15
CA ASN A 514 -7.41 -25.08 -8.86
C ASN A 514 -7.77 -25.37 -10.32
N GLY A 515 -9.02 -25.75 -10.61
CA GLY A 515 -9.50 -25.97 -11.97
C GLY A 515 -9.44 -24.70 -12.82
N SER A 516 -9.92 -23.57 -12.28
CA SER A 516 -9.86 -22.27 -12.96
C SER A 516 -8.41 -21.78 -13.16
N LEU A 517 -7.56 -21.93 -12.14
CA LEU A 517 -6.14 -21.56 -12.18
C LEU A 517 -5.39 -22.34 -13.26
N ILE A 518 -5.59 -23.66 -13.36
CA ILE A 518 -4.96 -24.49 -14.39
C ILE A 518 -5.37 -24.03 -15.79
N ASN A 519 -6.66 -23.72 -16.00
CA ASN A 519 -7.15 -23.20 -17.28
C ASN A 519 -6.48 -21.86 -17.63
N THR A 520 -6.37 -20.93 -16.67
CA THR A 520 -5.63 -19.67 -16.89
C THR A 520 -4.20 -19.93 -17.29
N LEU A 521 -3.49 -20.77 -16.53
CA LEU A 521 -2.08 -21.06 -16.76
C LEU A 521 -1.85 -21.72 -18.13
N GLN A 522 -2.74 -22.61 -18.58
CA GLN A 522 -2.66 -23.22 -19.91
C GLN A 522 -2.83 -22.18 -21.03
N VAL A 523 -3.81 -21.28 -20.90
CA VAL A 523 -4.03 -20.19 -21.87
C VAL A 523 -2.84 -19.23 -21.90
N MET A 524 -2.34 -18.81 -20.74
CA MET A 524 -1.18 -17.91 -20.64
C MET A 524 0.08 -18.55 -21.23
N LYS A 525 0.32 -19.84 -20.94
CA LYS A 525 1.46 -20.58 -21.48
C LYS A 525 1.41 -20.63 -23.01
N ASN A 526 0.25 -20.94 -23.59
CA ASN A 526 0.08 -20.95 -25.04
C ASN A 526 0.30 -19.56 -25.67
N ASN A 527 -0.19 -18.49 -25.02
CA ASN A 527 0.04 -17.12 -25.48
C ASN A 527 1.52 -16.76 -25.50
N MET A 528 2.27 -17.17 -24.47
CA MET A 528 3.71 -16.91 -24.37
C MET A 528 4.53 -17.73 -25.38
N TYR A 529 4.20 -19.00 -25.60
CA TYR A 529 4.88 -19.83 -26.60
C TYR A 529 4.66 -19.34 -28.02
N PHE A 530 3.51 -18.72 -28.33
CA PHE A 530 3.27 -18.13 -29.65
C PHE A 530 4.32 -17.08 -30.01
N ALA A 531 4.69 -16.20 -29.08
CA ALA A 531 5.74 -15.21 -29.29
C ALA A 531 7.10 -15.88 -29.60
N ASN A 532 7.46 -16.91 -28.83
CA ASN A 532 8.70 -17.65 -29.03
C ASN A 532 8.74 -18.38 -30.37
N TRP A 533 7.64 -19.02 -30.78
CA TRP A 533 7.53 -19.70 -32.08
C TRP A 533 7.68 -18.73 -33.24
N MET A 534 7.02 -17.57 -33.15
CA MET A 534 7.10 -16.56 -34.18
C MET A 534 8.53 -16.06 -34.38
N GLY A 535 9.24 -15.73 -33.29
CA GLY A 535 10.64 -15.33 -33.40
C GLY A 535 11.57 -16.41 -33.95
N LEU A 536 11.31 -17.69 -33.62
CA LEU A 536 12.06 -18.82 -34.18
C LEU A 536 11.85 -18.95 -35.70
N VAL A 537 10.61 -18.82 -36.17
CA VAL A 537 10.29 -18.87 -37.61
C VAL A 537 10.96 -17.72 -38.35
N MET A 538 10.94 -16.51 -37.79
CA MET A 538 11.61 -15.35 -38.40
C MET A 538 13.13 -15.51 -38.44
N LEU A 539 13.74 -16.00 -37.37
CA LEU A 539 15.18 -16.29 -37.31
C LEU A 539 15.58 -17.35 -38.33
N ALA A 540 14.80 -18.41 -38.47
CA ALA A 540 15.05 -19.47 -39.46
C ALA A 540 14.96 -18.94 -40.89
N ALA A 541 13.94 -18.11 -41.19
CA ALA A 541 13.78 -17.47 -42.50
C ALA A 541 14.96 -16.55 -42.85
N TYR A 542 15.40 -15.71 -41.89
CA TYR A 542 16.55 -14.84 -42.11
C TYR A 542 17.86 -15.61 -42.25
N THR A 543 18.05 -16.69 -41.49
CA THR A 543 19.25 -17.54 -41.61
C THR A 543 19.38 -18.11 -43.02
N LEU A 544 18.27 -18.48 -43.66
CA LEU A 544 18.25 -18.93 -45.05
C LEU A 544 18.59 -17.80 -46.02
N VAL A 545 17.91 -16.65 -45.93
CA VAL A 545 18.10 -15.53 -46.86
C VAL A 545 19.48 -14.87 -46.70
N GLY A 546 19.85 -14.50 -45.47
CA GLY A 546 21.15 -13.92 -45.15
C GLY A 546 22.30 -14.90 -45.39
N GLY A 547 22.08 -16.19 -45.16
CA GLY A 547 23.07 -17.22 -45.47
C GLY A 547 23.38 -17.30 -46.97
N LEU A 548 22.36 -17.22 -47.83
CA LEU A 548 22.55 -17.16 -49.28
C LEU A 548 23.30 -15.88 -49.71
N GLU A 549 23.02 -14.73 -49.10
CA GLU A 549 23.75 -13.49 -49.38
C GLU A 549 25.23 -13.53 -49.00
N VAL A 550 25.58 -14.27 -47.93
CA VAL A 550 26.98 -14.52 -47.55
C VAL A 550 27.66 -15.48 -48.53
N ILE A 551 26.96 -16.52 -48.99
CA ILE A 551 27.47 -17.46 -49.99
C ILE A 551 27.72 -16.75 -51.33
N ASP A 552 26.83 -15.83 -51.71
CA ASP A 552 26.95 -14.97 -52.89
C ASP A 552 28.05 -13.90 -52.74
N GLY A 553 28.64 -13.73 -51.55
CA GLY A 553 29.66 -12.72 -51.27
C GLY A 553 29.14 -11.29 -51.16
N LYS A 554 27.83 -11.09 -51.04
CA LYS A 554 27.19 -9.77 -50.92
C LYS A 554 27.27 -9.18 -49.51
N MET A 555 27.43 -10.02 -48.49
CA MET A 555 27.47 -9.63 -47.09
C MET A 555 28.68 -10.25 -46.36
N ARG A 556 29.31 -9.50 -45.45
CA ARG A 556 30.40 -10.03 -44.61
C ARG A 556 29.87 -11.02 -43.57
N MET A 557 30.70 -12.02 -43.27
CA MET A 557 30.37 -13.04 -42.26
C MET A 557 30.20 -12.45 -40.87
N GLY A 558 31.00 -11.46 -40.47
CA GLY A 558 30.85 -10.79 -39.19
C GLY A 558 29.46 -10.15 -39.02
N ILE A 559 28.98 -9.45 -40.05
CA ILE A 559 27.66 -8.80 -40.06
C ILE A 559 26.54 -9.83 -40.01
N PHE A 560 26.63 -10.92 -40.76
CA PHE A 560 25.66 -12.01 -40.72
C PHE A 560 25.51 -12.64 -39.33
N LEU A 561 26.64 -12.94 -38.67
CA LEU A 561 26.64 -13.50 -37.32
C LEU A 561 26.08 -12.49 -36.31
N ALA A 562 26.40 -11.21 -36.46
CA ALA A 562 25.82 -10.16 -35.64
C ALA A 562 24.29 -10.07 -35.83
N ASP A 563 23.81 -10.11 -37.08
CA ASP A 563 22.37 -10.07 -37.37
C ASP A 563 21.64 -11.29 -36.78
N ILE A 564 22.18 -12.51 -36.85
CA ILE A 564 21.61 -13.68 -36.17
C ILE A 564 21.48 -13.47 -34.65
N THR A 565 22.53 -12.93 -34.03
CA THR A 565 22.50 -12.66 -32.58
C THR A 565 21.47 -11.58 -32.22
N LEU A 566 21.34 -10.55 -33.05
CA LEU A 566 20.34 -9.50 -32.88
C LEU A 566 18.92 -10.02 -33.02
N PHE A 567 18.64 -10.87 -34.00
CA PHE A 567 17.32 -11.47 -34.18
C PHE A 567 16.91 -12.30 -32.96
N THR A 568 17.87 -13.04 -32.39
CA THR A 568 17.67 -13.79 -31.15
C THR A 568 17.34 -12.84 -30.00
N GLN A 569 18.08 -11.73 -29.86
CA GLN A 569 17.83 -10.71 -28.83
C GLN A 569 16.48 -10.00 -29.01
N ILE A 570 16.08 -9.67 -30.24
CA ILE A 570 14.78 -9.07 -30.57
C ILE A 570 13.65 -10.01 -30.13
N ASN A 571 13.76 -11.31 -30.44
CA ASN A 571 12.78 -12.31 -30.03
C ASN A 571 12.62 -12.38 -28.51
N VAL A 572 13.74 -12.53 -27.80
CA VAL A 572 13.73 -12.58 -26.32
C VAL A 572 13.14 -11.31 -25.74
N THR A 573 13.51 -10.14 -26.27
CA THR A 573 13.03 -8.85 -25.76
C THR A 573 11.52 -8.68 -25.94
N TRP A 574 10.96 -9.06 -27.10
CA TRP A 574 9.51 -9.04 -27.30
C TRP A 574 8.76 -10.03 -26.40
N SER A 575 9.31 -11.23 -26.21
CA SER A 575 8.75 -12.22 -25.29
C SER A 575 8.69 -11.70 -23.85
N LEU A 576 9.75 -11.03 -23.39
CA LEU A 576 9.79 -10.37 -22.08
C LEU A 576 8.77 -9.24 -21.96
N ILE A 577 8.64 -8.37 -22.97
CA ILE A 577 7.63 -7.29 -22.99
C ILE A 577 6.21 -7.87 -22.87
N CYS A 578 5.92 -8.96 -23.61
CA CYS A 578 4.61 -9.62 -23.53
C CYS A 578 4.36 -10.22 -22.15
N SER A 579 5.34 -10.94 -21.60
CA SER A 579 5.24 -11.52 -20.26
C SER A 579 4.97 -10.44 -19.21
N LYS A 580 5.73 -9.35 -19.23
CA LYS A 580 5.58 -8.23 -18.28
C LYS A 580 4.26 -7.49 -18.45
N SER A 581 3.78 -7.35 -19.69
CA SER A 581 2.46 -6.75 -19.95
C SER A 581 1.32 -7.59 -19.36
N VAL A 582 1.41 -8.92 -19.42
CA VAL A 582 0.43 -9.81 -18.78
C VAL A 582 0.50 -9.70 -17.25
N GLU A 583 1.70 -9.66 -16.69
CA GLU A 583 1.92 -9.48 -15.25
C GLU A 583 1.30 -8.17 -14.73
N ILE A 584 1.48 -7.05 -15.46
CA ILE A 584 0.83 -5.77 -15.14
C ILE A 584 -0.70 -5.85 -15.23
N ASN A 585 -1.27 -6.64 -16.14
CA ASN A 585 -2.72 -6.82 -16.18
C ASN A 585 -3.23 -7.61 -14.95
N SER A 586 -2.42 -8.51 -14.41
CA SER A 586 -2.81 -9.33 -13.25
C SER A 586 -2.93 -8.52 -11.94
N ILE A 587 -2.25 -7.38 -11.84
CA ILE A 587 -2.27 -6.52 -10.64
C ILE A 587 -3.40 -5.48 -10.64
N LEU A 588 -4.08 -5.26 -11.76
CA LEU A 588 -5.14 -4.25 -11.88
C LEU A 588 -6.28 -4.42 -10.86
N PRO A 589 -6.73 -5.65 -10.51
CA PRO A 589 -7.72 -5.83 -9.45
C PRO A 589 -7.21 -5.44 -8.06
N GLY A 590 -5.91 -5.62 -7.80
CA GLY A 590 -5.27 -5.16 -6.56
C GLY A 590 -5.21 -3.63 -6.51
N LEU A 591 -4.86 -3.00 -7.63
CA LEU A 591 -4.90 -1.54 -7.77
C LEU A 591 -6.31 -1.00 -7.53
N GLU A 592 -7.33 -1.61 -8.13
CA GLU A 592 -8.73 -1.23 -7.94
C GLU A 592 -9.12 -1.25 -6.45
N ARG A 593 -8.77 -2.32 -5.73
CA ARG A 593 -9.04 -2.44 -4.29
C ARG A 593 -8.35 -1.33 -3.49
N VAL A 594 -7.08 -1.05 -3.76
CA VAL A 594 -6.34 0.02 -3.09
C VAL A 594 -6.96 1.38 -3.41
N VAL A 595 -7.32 1.64 -4.66
CA VAL A 595 -7.99 2.89 -5.08
C VAL A 595 -9.32 3.07 -4.36
N ILE A 596 -10.11 2.01 -4.22
CA ILE A 596 -11.37 2.03 -3.46
C ILE A 596 -11.09 2.42 -2.01
N LEU A 597 -10.22 1.68 -1.32
CA LEU A 597 -9.90 1.91 0.10
C LEU A 597 -9.39 3.34 0.32
N MET A 598 -8.46 3.81 -0.51
CA MET A 598 -7.88 5.15 -0.40
C MET A 598 -8.91 6.28 -0.57
N ASN A 599 -10.03 6.04 -1.25
CA ASN A 599 -11.06 7.04 -1.54
C ASN A 599 -12.32 6.91 -0.68
N LEU A 600 -12.39 5.96 0.24
CA LEU A 600 -13.52 5.84 1.16
C LEU A 600 -13.71 7.11 2.01
N PRO A 601 -14.96 7.44 2.39
CA PRO A 601 -15.25 8.60 3.21
C PRO A 601 -14.54 8.50 4.58
N THR A 602 -14.28 9.67 5.15
CA THR A 602 -13.59 9.79 6.44
C THR A 602 -14.44 10.59 7.42
N ASP A 603 -14.14 10.45 8.70
CA ASP A 603 -14.81 11.15 9.78
C ASP A 603 -14.29 12.60 9.99
N LEU A 604 -13.25 13.00 9.26
CA LEU A 604 -12.61 14.31 9.39
C LEU A 604 -13.55 15.50 9.12
N PRO A 605 -14.41 15.49 8.08
CA PRO A 605 -15.33 16.60 7.83
C PRO A 605 -16.36 16.78 8.96
N ASP A 606 -16.84 15.68 9.54
CA ASP A 606 -17.82 15.74 10.62
C ASP A 606 -17.17 16.16 11.94
N ARG A 607 -15.95 15.68 12.22
CA ARG A 607 -15.13 16.17 13.34
C ARG A 607 -14.84 17.66 13.21
N ARG A 608 -14.57 18.16 12.00
CA ARG A 608 -14.37 19.58 11.72
C ARG A 608 -15.62 20.39 12.06
N LYS A 609 -16.79 19.96 11.58
CA LYS A 609 -18.08 20.62 11.88
C LYS A 609 -18.37 20.63 13.37
N LEU A 610 -18.21 19.49 14.04
CA LEU A 610 -18.39 19.36 15.48
C LEU A 610 -17.47 20.32 16.25
N LEU A 611 -16.17 20.32 15.92
CA LEU A 611 -15.19 21.18 16.57
C LEU A 611 -15.53 22.66 16.40
N ARG A 612 -15.92 23.10 15.20
CA ARG A 612 -16.34 24.48 14.95
C ARG A 612 -17.53 24.87 15.79
N HIS A 613 -18.53 23.99 15.85
CA HIS A 613 -19.71 24.21 16.68
C HIS A 613 -19.35 24.33 18.17
N LEU A 614 -18.44 23.48 18.66
CA LEU A 614 -17.95 23.56 20.05
C LEU A 614 -17.18 24.84 20.32
N ILE A 615 -16.32 25.29 19.40
CA ILE A 615 -15.58 26.56 19.54
C ILE A 615 -16.56 27.74 19.52
N SER A 616 -17.52 27.78 18.60
CA SER A 616 -18.51 28.87 18.54
C SER A 616 -19.42 28.90 19.76
N ALA A 617 -19.85 27.73 20.26
CA ALA A 617 -20.64 27.63 21.47
C ALA A 617 -19.85 28.07 22.71
N SER A 618 -18.56 27.69 22.79
CA SER A 618 -17.67 28.15 23.87
C SER A 618 -17.50 29.67 23.83
N LYS A 619 -17.27 30.27 22.66
CA LYS A 619 -17.18 31.73 22.50
C LYS A 619 -18.47 32.44 22.90
N GLY A 620 -19.63 31.95 22.43
CA GLY A 620 -20.93 32.52 22.76
C GLY A 620 -21.23 32.45 24.26
N MET A 621 -20.85 31.35 24.92
CA MET A 621 -21.01 31.23 26.37
C MET A 621 -20.10 32.22 27.12
N ARG A 622 -18.84 32.39 26.69
CA ARG A 622 -17.93 33.38 27.28
C ARG A 622 -18.53 34.78 27.20
N SER A 623 -19.03 35.19 26.03
CA SER A 623 -19.65 36.52 25.88
C SER A 623 -20.91 36.71 26.74
N ILE A 624 -21.77 35.69 26.84
CA ILE A 624 -22.99 35.74 27.69
C ILE A 624 -22.62 35.86 29.16
N MET A 625 -21.57 35.16 29.59
CA MET A 625 -21.15 35.21 30.98
C MET A 625 -20.42 36.52 31.30
N GLU A 626 -19.62 37.06 30.38
CA GLU A 626 -19.06 38.43 30.49
C GLU A 626 -20.15 39.48 30.65
N GLU A 627 -21.24 39.38 29.87
CA GLU A 627 -22.38 40.30 29.95
C GLU A 627 -23.17 40.17 31.27
N LYS A 628 -23.25 38.95 31.82
CA LYS A 628 -23.92 38.69 33.12
C LYS A 628 -23.06 39.02 34.34
N SER A 629 -21.74 39.13 34.20
CA SER A 629 -20.88 39.46 35.33
C SER A 629 -20.80 40.99 35.50
N GLU A 630 -21.63 41.55 36.39
CA GLU A 630 -21.52 42.95 36.84
C GLU A 630 -20.21 43.24 37.60
N THR A 631 -19.40 42.21 37.88
CA THR A 631 -18.06 42.33 38.46
C THR A 631 -17.05 41.63 37.55
N SER A 632 -15.91 42.29 37.32
CA SER A 632 -14.84 41.95 36.35
C SER A 632 -14.07 40.64 36.63
N LYS A 633 -14.76 39.57 37.03
CA LYS A 633 -14.18 38.30 37.47
C LYS A 633 -14.95 37.14 36.86
N LEU A 634 -14.87 36.99 35.54
CA LEU A 634 -15.19 35.71 34.94
C LEU A 634 -13.89 34.92 34.77
N LYS A 635 -13.70 33.86 35.55
CA LYS A 635 -12.57 32.94 35.36
C LYS A 635 -13.01 31.87 34.36
N LEU A 636 -12.15 31.58 33.37
CA LEU A 636 -12.36 30.52 32.39
C LEU A 636 -12.61 29.14 33.06
N ASP A 637 -12.15 28.97 34.29
CA ASP A 637 -12.29 27.76 35.12
C ASP A 637 -13.71 27.55 35.68
N ASP A 638 -14.56 28.57 35.67
CA ASP A 638 -15.97 28.48 36.09
C ASP A 638 -16.90 28.01 34.96
N MET A 639 -16.35 27.70 33.77
CA MET A 639 -17.15 27.24 32.64
C MET A 639 -17.60 25.78 32.82
N PRO A 640 -18.89 25.47 32.61
CA PRO A 640 -19.37 24.10 32.62
C PRO A 640 -18.78 23.30 31.45
N LEU A 641 -18.13 22.16 31.76
CA LEU A 641 -17.67 21.19 30.79
C LEU A 641 -18.84 20.34 30.31
N PHE A 642 -19.28 20.54 29.06
CA PHE A 642 -20.25 19.66 28.43
C PHE A 642 -19.54 18.47 27.81
N LEU A 643 -19.55 17.34 28.52
CA LEU A 643 -19.28 16.03 27.94
C LEU A 643 -20.59 15.58 27.28
N LYS A 644 -20.63 15.57 25.94
CA LYS A 644 -21.71 14.95 25.18
C LYS A 644 -21.23 13.66 24.54
#